data_AF-A0A9E2KK95-F1
#
_entry.id   AF-A0A9E2KK95-F1
#
_cell.length_a   1.000
_cell.length_b   1.000
_cell.length_c   1.000
_cell.angle_alpha   90.00
_cell.angle_beta   90.00
_cell.angle_gamma   90.00
#
_symmetry.space_group_name_H-M   'P 1'
#
loop_
_entity.id
_entity.type
_entity.pdbx_description
1 polymer ?
#
loop_
_entity_poly.entity_id
_entity_poly.type
_entity_poly.pdbx_seq_one_letter_code
_entity_poly.pdbx_strand_id
1 'polypeptide(L)'
;TDGFVLPTEVFLLWLKGSATTFQCSKLLRKFLRFLCQPLLTISDNDFTPFLNIMNEWYAKDTSNKIKAVFKARMKKGMRCSGSIPYGYKRTKEDKQQLLVDEPAAEVVRKIYRLACQGLGMTAIAEQLSAEKVLIPSAYAAKYFPENCRHNEMTDPYRWTATTVGYILDRQEYLGHTVLGKSICENFKTKQRRAATADELMIFPNTHEAIVDQDTWDIAHKLRVRKRPKAANGTYTHRLSGLIYCADCGARMGFCGSENGKHYDSSHAFQCGNYRSTTNQCASHFVRASVLETVILKAIQAVSRYALENEAEFVADLQSVWDENKAKSEDTGQHELEEARKRVAELDAMIQNLYESSMKGVLPERQAQRMIQQYDEEQILLERRMQELENQIRQESVKKADTERFLVLVKKYRDCHELTDAMLYSFIDRVEVHEATGGRTIYRKQSIDVYFNFIGSYYPPCETVSEEERIAAIDAEQLRKKQEKGKRASERQQQKLKALREAAKAGDPEAVAKYEEHLRKQRERNHRYRQQVQEARAADPDHLRQLDEKQRLKQEKLLEKERRRSERSAQRAKLTRTELKEKAKTDPEAAEKWAALKAREAEARQRKKEREEARMAADPEYAAMMAERKAEYERTRAAKRKTEHDALVERAKTDPEAARQLAEQRKYQSEATVRSYQKMKAAAEAGDPEAVKRYEAHLVKRREDYHKKKAQQEAISA
;
A
#
# COMPACT_ATOMS: atom_id res chain seq x y z
N THR A 1 26.04 25.67 70.33
CA THR A 1 27.01 24.86 69.57
C THR A 1 27.05 25.28 68.10
N ASP A 2 28.11 25.90 67.57
CA ASP A 2 28.60 27.29 67.78
C ASP A 2 29.47 27.71 66.57
N GLY A 3 29.76 28.99 66.29
CA GLY A 3 29.34 30.23 66.96
C GLY A 3 30.04 31.49 66.37
N PHE A 4 30.00 32.58 67.15
CA PHE A 4 30.86 33.78 67.20
C PHE A 4 31.88 34.11 66.09
N VAL A 5 31.91 35.39 65.65
CA VAL A 5 33.01 36.36 65.88
C VAL A 5 32.54 37.81 65.54
N LEU A 6 32.99 38.79 66.34
CA LEU A 6 32.78 40.27 66.32
C LEU A 6 33.93 40.98 65.52
N PRO A 7 34.03 42.32 65.25
CA PRO A 7 33.81 43.53 66.11
C PRO A 7 32.97 44.68 65.46
N THR A 8 32.30 45.61 66.18
CA THR A 8 32.75 46.87 66.86
C THR A 8 33.63 47.80 65.99
N GLU A 9 33.53 49.14 65.99
CA GLU A 9 33.19 50.11 67.06
C GLU A 9 32.83 51.52 66.48
N VAL A 10 32.82 52.61 67.31
CA VAL A 10 32.69 54.06 66.96
C VAL A 10 31.25 54.54 66.65
N PHE A 11 30.61 55.56 67.25
CA PHE A 11 30.90 56.56 68.32
C PHE A 11 29.53 56.88 69.00
N LEU A 12 29.36 56.85 70.33
CA LEU A 12 29.60 57.94 71.31
C LEU A 12 28.80 59.26 71.11
N LEU A 13 28.21 59.75 72.23
CA LEU A 13 27.65 61.11 72.46
C LEU A 13 26.28 61.39 71.77
N TRP A 14 25.27 62.04 72.39
CA TRP A 14 25.16 62.72 73.69
C TRP A 14 23.67 62.84 74.11
N LEU A 15 23.18 61.99 75.03
CA LEU A 15 21.78 62.04 75.49
C LEU A 15 21.69 62.46 76.97
N LYS A 16 21.80 63.78 77.22
CA LYS A 16 21.39 64.45 78.48
C LYS A 16 21.52 65.97 78.38
N GLY A 17 20.43 66.70 78.62
CA GLY A 17 20.51 68.05 79.24
C GLY A 17 19.83 69.22 78.53
N SER A 18 19.21 70.07 79.37
CA SER A 18 18.75 71.44 79.15
C SER A 18 17.50 71.70 78.28
N ALA A 19 16.56 72.42 78.88
CA ALA A 19 15.33 72.89 78.26
C ALA A 19 15.45 74.37 77.86
N THR A 20 15.56 74.66 76.55
CA THR A 20 15.63 76.05 76.04
C THR A 20 15.10 76.20 74.60
N THR A 21 14.00 75.55 74.25
CA THR A 21 13.35 75.69 72.91
C THR A 21 11.85 76.00 72.95
N PHE A 22 11.29 76.35 74.12
CA PHE A 22 9.85 76.52 74.29
C PHE A 22 9.26 77.75 73.55
N GLN A 23 10.09 78.73 73.20
CA GLN A 23 9.64 80.01 72.61
C GLN A 23 9.37 79.95 71.09
N CYS A 24 9.98 79.00 70.37
CA CYS A 24 9.73 78.82 68.93
C CYS A 24 8.36 78.16 68.64
N SER A 25 7.74 77.56 69.66
CA SER A 25 6.49 76.77 69.51
C SER A 25 5.23 77.61 69.24
N LYS A 26 5.16 78.87 69.72
CA LYS A 26 3.95 79.70 69.57
C LYS A 26 3.78 80.29 68.17
N LEU A 27 4.88 80.67 67.49
CA LEU A 27 4.82 81.08 66.08
C LEU A 27 4.53 79.87 65.18
N LEU A 28 5.22 78.73 65.37
CA LEU A 28 4.94 77.51 64.59
C LEU A 28 3.47 77.06 64.73
N ARG A 29 2.91 77.07 65.95
CA ARG A 29 1.50 76.68 66.19
C ARG A 29 0.48 77.67 65.60
N LYS A 30 0.82 78.96 65.45
CA LYS A 30 -0.03 79.91 64.70
C LYS A 30 0.06 79.65 63.19
N PHE A 31 1.26 79.40 62.66
CA PHE A 31 1.47 79.08 61.24
C PHE A 31 0.77 77.77 60.83
N LEU A 32 0.92 76.71 61.63
CA LEU A 32 0.26 75.42 61.42
C LEU A 32 -1.28 75.51 61.54
N ARG A 33 -1.83 76.32 62.46
CA ARG A 33 -3.28 76.53 62.52
C ARG A 33 -3.80 77.31 61.31
N PHE A 34 -3.08 78.30 60.80
CA PHE A 34 -3.52 79.04 59.61
C PHE A 34 -3.50 78.21 58.32
N LEU A 35 -2.59 77.23 58.22
CA LEU A 35 -2.49 76.33 57.06
C LEU A 35 -3.41 75.11 57.13
N CYS A 36 -3.74 74.58 58.32
CA CYS A 36 -4.58 73.38 58.43
C CYS A 36 -6.09 73.63 58.50
N GLN A 37 -6.56 74.88 58.59
CA GLN A 37 -7.98 75.16 58.87
C GLN A 37 -8.97 75.13 57.67
N PRO A 38 -8.54 75.03 56.39
CA PRO A 38 -9.45 74.72 55.26
C PRO A 38 -9.23 73.32 54.67
N LEU A 39 -8.58 72.39 55.39
CA LEU A 39 -8.18 71.06 54.88
C LEU A 39 -8.99 69.88 55.48
N LEU A 40 -10.07 70.18 56.21
CA LEU A 40 -10.93 69.19 56.87
C LEU A 40 -12.30 68.95 56.20
N THR A 41 -12.43 69.39 54.94
CA THR A 41 -13.51 68.99 54.02
C THR A 41 -12.98 68.77 52.59
N ILE A 42 -11.76 68.25 52.46
CA ILE A 42 -11.37 67.55 51.22
C ILE A 42 -11.93 66.14 51.36
N SER A 43 -12.74 65.74 50.39
CA SER A 43 -13.54 64.52 50.50
C SER A 43 -12.64 63.28 50.48
N ASP A 44 -13.07 62.20 51.15
CA ASP A 44 -12.38 60.89 51.08
C ASP A 44 -12.24 60.34 49.64
N ASN A 45 -12.87 60.97 48.65
CA ASN A 45 -12.79 60.60 47.23
C ASN A 45 -11.59 61.18 46.47
N ASP A 46 -10.95 62.26 46.91
CA ASP A 46 -9.94 62.95 46.10
C ASP A 46 -8.61 62.16 45.97
N PHE A 47 -8.32 61.27 46.92
CA PHE A 47 -7.19 60.31 46.84
C PHE A 47 -7.56 58.95 46.23
N THR A 48 -8.85 58.66 46.04
CA THR A 48 -9.33 57.37 45.49
C THR A 48 -8.72 56.99 44.13
N PRO A 49 -8.48 57.90 43.17
CA PRO A 49 -7.78 57.57 41.92
C PRO A 49 -6.36 57.06 42.16
N PHE A 50 -5.60 57.69 43.06
CA PHE A 50 -4.21 57.29 43.37
C PHE A 50 -4.16 55.96 44.12
N LEU A 51 -5.06 55.74 45.07
CA LEU A 51 -5.20 54.47 45.78
C LEU A 51 -5.58 53.33 44.81
N ASN A 52 -6.46 53.60 43.84
CA ASN A 52 -6.80 52.64 42.79
C ASN A 52 -5.60 52.31 41.89
N ILE A 53 -4.79 53.30 41.51
CA ILE A 53 -3.55 53.08 40.73
C ILE A 53 -2.53 52.25 41.53
N MET A 54 -2.34 52.54 42.83
CA MET A 54 -1.43 51.76 43.68
C MET A 54 -1.90 50.32 43.88
N ASN A 55 -3.19 50.12 44.13
CA ASN A 55 -3.80 48.78 44.20
C ASN A 55 -3.69 48.03 42.87
N GLU A 56 -3.84 48.72 41.73
CA GLU A 56 -3.63 48.15 40.41
C GLU A 56 -2.17 47.74 40.17
N TRP A 57 -1.20 48.56 40.57
CA TRP A 57 0.22 48.23 40.48
C TRP A 57 0.57 47.02 41.34
N TYR A 58 0.03 46.95 42.57
CA TYR A 58 0.20 45.81 43.46
C TYR A 58 -0.43 44.52 42.88
N ALA A 59 -1.63 44.62 42.29
CA ALA A 59 -2.28 43.51 41.60
C ALA A 59 -1.51 43.04 40.34
N LYS A 60 -0.90 43.98 39.60
CA LYS A 60 -0.06 43.70 38.43
C LYS A 60 1.25 43.01 38.83
N ASP A 61 1.94 43.52 39.85
CA ASP A 61 3.19 42.96 40.37
C ASP A 61 2.99 41.57 40.99
N THR A 62 1.98 41.39 41.84
CA THR A 62 1.63 40.05 42.37
C THR A 62 1.26 39.08 41.25
N SER A 63 0.51 39.51 40.23
CA SER A 63 0.25 38.68 39.04
C SER A 63 1.54 38.30 38.30
N ASN A 64 2.46 39.24 38.10
CA ASN A 64 3.75 39.00 37.45
C ASN A 64 4.65 38.06 38.25
N LYS A 65 4.72 38.21 39.58
CA LYS A 65 5.44 37.30 40.49
C LYS A 65 4.87 35.89 40.43
N ILE A 66 3.54 35.74 40.45
CA ILE A 66 2.87 34.44 40.30
C ILE A 66 3.16 33.82 38.91
N LYS A 67 3.07 34.61 37.83
CA LYS A 67 3.44 34.18 36.47
C LYS A 67 4.91 33.73 36.41
N ALA A 68 5.83 34.44 37.06
CA ALA A 68 7.26 34.10 37.11
C ALA A 68 7.51 32.80 37.88
N VAL A 69 6.86 32.58 39.04
CA VAL A 69 6.95 31.32 39.80
C VAL A 69 6.42 30.14 38.97
N PHE A 70 5.28 30.29 38.30
CA PHE A 70 4.78 29.25 37.40
C PHE A 70 5.70 29.03 36.19
N LYS A 71 6.24 30.08 35.57
CA LYS A 71 7.19 29.97 34.45
C LYS A 71 8.49 29.26 34.89
N ALA A 72 9.01 29.55 36.08
CA ALA A 72 10.18 28.88 36.64
C ALA A 72 9.90 27.39 36.94
N ARG A 73 8.72 27.03 37.46
CA ARG A 73 8.32 25.63 37.64
C ARG A 73 8.15 24.90 36.30
N MET A 74 7.51 25.54 35.31
CA MET A 74 7.34 24.97 33.97
C MET A 74 8.67 24.78 33.24
N LYS A 75 9.63 25.72 33.36
CA LYS A 75 11.01 25.57 32.83
C LYS A 75 11.76 24.38 33.44
N LYS A 76 11.42 23.96 34.66
CA LYS A 76 11.96 22.77 35.33
C LYS A 76 11.19 21.48 35.01
N GLY A 77 10.31 21.48 34.00
CA GLY A 77 9.47 20.32 33.63
C GLY A 77 8.36 19.97 34.64
N MET A 78 8.24 20.70 35.76
CA MET A 78 7.26 20.38 36.80
C MET A 78 5.84 20.75 36.37
N ARG A 79 4.94 19.78 36.46
CA ARG A 79 3.53 19.93 36.12
C ARG A 79 2.84 20.86 37.11
N CYS A 80 2.32 21.97 36.57
CA CYS A 80 1.63 23.01 37.33
C CYS A 80 0.08 22.88 37.28
N SER A 81 -0.45 21.93 36.53
CA SER A 81 -1.90 21.65 36.42
C SER A 81 -2.27 20.36 37.13
N GLY A 82 -3.43 20.35 37.80
CA GLY A 82 -4.01 19.13 38.39
C GLY A 82 -4.70 18.21 37.38
N SER A 83 -4.90 18.65 36.13
CA SER A 83 -5.53 17.84 35.08
C SER A 83 -4.57 16.74 34.60
N ILE A 84 -5.09 15.51 34.54
CA ILE A 84 -4.41 14.31 34.07
C ILE A 84 -4.96 13.97 32.68
N PRO A 85 -4.12 13.67 31.67
CA PRO A 85 -4.61 13.10 30.40
C PRO A 85 -5.24 11.72 30.65
N TYR A 86 -6.33 11.43 29.95
CA TYR A 86 -7.02 10.13 30.03
C TYR A 86 -6.07 8.98 29.69
N GLY A 87 -6.23 7.79 30.27
CA GLY A 87 -5.27 6.68 30.08
C GLY A 87 -4.05 6.70 31.00
N TYR A 88 -3.86 7.75 31.80
CA TYR A 88 -2.83 7.81 32.83
C TYR A 88 -3.44 8.05 34.23
N LYS A 89 -2.71 7.61 35.26
CA LYS A 89 -2.99 7.83 36.68
C LYS A 89 -1.79 8.43 37.41
N ARG A 90 -2.02 8.90 38.64
CA ARG A 90 -0.98 9.42 39.54
C ARG A 90 -0.80 8.45 40.71
N THR A 91 0.43 8.31 41.19
CA THR A 91 0.75 7.72 42.49
C THR A 91 0.33 8.68 43.62
N LYS A 92 0.18 8.15 44.84
CA LYS A 92 -0.22 8.96 46.02
C LYS A 92 0.96 9.75 46.58
N GLU A 93 2.15 9.20 46.42
CA GLU A 93 3.44 9.72 46.84
C GLU A 93 3.86 10.86 45.91
N ASP A 94 4.03 10.56 44.60
CA ASP A 94 4.56 11.50 43.63
C ASP A 94 3.49 12.12 42.72
N LYS A 95 3.11 13.35 43.07
CA LYS A 95 2.13 14.17 42.33
C LYS A 95 2.60 14.60 40.93
N GLN A 96 3.86 14.39 40.58
CA GLN A 96 4.47 14.81 39.30
C GLN A 96 4.49 13.70 38.24
N GLN A 97 4.68 12.44 38.64
CA GLN A 97 4.80 11.31 37.72
C GLN A 97 3.44 10.88 37.17
N LEU A 98 3.44 10.40 35.93
CA LEU A 98 2.32 9.66 35.34
C LEU A 98 2.70 8.20 35.18
N LEU A 99 1.75 7.33 35.54
CA LEU A 99 1.81 5.90 35.27
C LEU A 99 0.66 5.54 34.32
N VAL A 100 0.87 4.57 33.43
CA VAL A 100 -0.16 4.09 32.52
C VAL A 100 -1.31 3.45 33.31
N ASP A 101 -2.54 3.80 32.97
CA ASP A 101 -3.74 3.16 33.50
C ASP A 101 -4.36 2.26 32.45
N GLU A 102 -3.90 1.01 32.43
CA GLU A 102 -4.11 0.05 31.35
C GLU A 102 -5.56 -0.05 30.77
N PRO A 103 -6.65 -0.13 31.56
CA PRO A 103 -8.00 -0.14 31.01
C PRO A 103 -8.41 1.14 30.27
N ALA A 104 -7.91 2.31 30.70
CA ALA A 104 -8.14 3.58 30.01
C ALA A 104 -7.15 3.79 28.85
N ALA A 105 -5.92 3.30 28.99
CA ALA A 105 -4.91 3.32 27.95
C ALA A 105 -5.31 2.46 26.75
N GLU A 106 -5.98 1.32 26.95
CA GLU A 106 -6.54 0.53 25.85
C GLU A 106 -7.59 1.29 25.04
N VAL A 107 -8.46 2.09 25.68
CA VAL A 107 -9.42 2.96 24.98
C VAL A 107 -8.69 4.02 24.15
N VAL A 108 -7.61 4.62 24.68
CA VAL A 108 -6.76 5.55 23.92
C VAL A 108 -6.12 4.85 22.73
N ARG A 109 -5.48 3.69 22.91
CA ARG A 109 -4.90 2.90 21.82
C ARG A 109 -5.95 2.51 20.78
N LYS A 110 -7.18 2.18 21.19
CA LYS A 110 -8.30 1.93 20.28
C LYS A 110 -8.70 3.18 19.47
N ILE A 111 -8.79 4.35 20.10
CA ILE A 111 -9.05 5.63 19.41
C ILE A 111 -8.00 5.89 18.33
N TYR A 112 -6.71 5.72 18.64
CA TYR A 112 -5.64 5.90 17.66
C TYR A 112 -5.69 4.85 16.54
N ARG A 113 -5.98 3.56 16.82
CA ARG A 113 -6.20 2.53 15.80
C ARG A 113 -7.34 2.90 14.84
N LEU A 114 -8.50 3.32 15.36
CA LEU A 114 -9.65 3.73 14.54
C LEU A 114 -9.35 5.00 13.72
N ALA A 115 -8.60 5.96 14.29
CA ALA A 115 -8.14 7.14 13.57
C ALA A 115 -7.18 6.78 12.42
N CYS A 116 -6.25 5.85 12.64
CA CYS A 116 -5.33 5.34 11.61
C CYS A 116 -6.04 4.56 10.50
N GLN A 117 -7.20 3.94 10.79
CA GLN A 117 -8.09 3.34 9.79
C GLN A 117 -8.88 4.39 8.97
N GLY A 118 -8.75 5.68 9.29
CA GLY A 118 -9.41 6.78 8.58
C GLY A 118 -10.86 7.05 9.02
N LEU A 119 -11.30 6.50 10.15
CA LEU A 119 -12.63 6.84 10.71
C LEU A 119 -12.64 8.29 11.21
N GLY A 120 -13.70 9.02 10.88
CA GLY A 120 -13.88 10.40 11.34
C GLY A 120 -14.19 10.47 12.83
N MET A 121 -13.77 11.56 13.51
CA MET A 121 -13.97 11.77 14.95
C MET A 121 -15.43 11.62 15.43
N THR A 122 -16.42 11.91 14.57
CA THR A 122 -17.85 11.67 14.86
C THR A 122 -18.18 10.18 14.87
N ALA A 123 -17.75 9.43 13.86
CA ALA A 123 -17.96 7.97 13.79
C ALA A 123 -17.24 7.23 14.92
N ILE A 124 -16.04 7.67 15.32
CA ILE A 124 -15.32 7.13 16.48
C ILE A 124 -16.12 7.39 17.78
N ALA A 125 -16.67 8.60 17.95
CA ALA A 125 -17.50 8.93 19.12
C ALA A 125 -18.82 8.15 19.14
N GLU A 126 -19.49 7.98 18.00
CA GLU A 126 -20.70 7.17 17.85
C GLU A 126 -20.42 5.70 18.19
N GLN A 127 -19.31 5.13 17.69
CA GLN A 127 -18.90 3.77 17.99
C GLN A 127 -18.60 3.56 19.49
N LEU A 128 -17.82 4.44 20.11
CA LEU A 128 -17.52 4.34 21.55
C LEU A 128 -18.76 4.51 22.43
N SER A 129 -19.73 5.31 21.98
CA SER A 129 -21.03 5.44 22.67
C SER A 129 -21.90 4.20 22.52
N ALA A 130 -21.93 3.59 21.33
CA ALA A 130 -22.65 2.34 21.08
C ALA A 130 -22.08 1.16 21.88
N GLU A 131 -20.75 1.11 22.02
CA GLU A 131 -20.01 0.15 22.86
C GLU A 131 -20.14 0.45 24.38
N LYS A 132 -20.79 1.56 24.77
CA LYS A 132 -20.95 2.02 26.16
C LYS A 132 -19.62 2.19 26.91
N VAL A 133 -18.61 2.76 26.24
CA VAL A 133 -17.35 3.14 26.88
C VAL A 133 -17.53 4.42 27.71
N LEU A 134 -17.05 4.44 28.95
CA LEU A 134 -17.14 5.63 29.81
C LEU A 134 -16.34 6.82 29.25
N ILE A 135 -16.94 8.01 29.24
CA ILE A 135 -16.26 9.27 28.91
C ILE A 135 -15.12 9.52 29.93
N PRO A 136 -13.99 10.15 29.53
CA PRO A 136 -12.89 10.47 30.45
C PRO A 136 -13.29 11.12 31.78
N SER A 137 -14.24 12.07 31.77
CA SER A 137 -14.75 12.71 32.99
C SER A 137 -15.52 11.74 33.91
N ALA A 138 -16.35 10.86 33.33
CA ALA A 138 -17.11 9.86 34.08
C ALA A 138 -16.21 8.75 34.63
N TYR A 139 -15.21 8.33 33.85
CA TYR A 139 -14.16 7.42 34.29
C TYR A 139 -13.36 8.00 35.47
N ALA A 140 -12.92 9.26 35.35
CA ALA A 140 -12.20 9.95 36.42
C ALA A 140 -13.07 10.11 37.68
N ALA A 141 -14.36 10.45 37.54
CA ALA A 141 -15.28 10.52 38.69
C ALA A 141 -15.47 9.17 39.41
N LYS A 142 -15.45 8.05 38.67
CA LYS A 142 -15.63 6.70 39.23
C LYS A 142 -14.39 6.17 39.96
N TYR A 143 -13.20 6.33 39.38
CA TYR A 143 -11.96 5.72 39.90
C TYR A 143 -11.05 6.71 40.64
N PHE A 144 -11.17 8.01 40.37
CA PHE A 144 -10.28 9.05 40.89
C PHE A 144 -11.06 10.32 41.33
N PRO A 145 -12.06 10.21 42.24
CA PRO A 145 -12.92 11.33 42.62
C PRO A 145 -12.14 12.54 43.16
N GLU A 146 -10.97 12.31 43.79
CA GLU A 146 -10.04 13.35 44.27
C GLU A 146 -9.59 14.36 43.18
N ASN A 147 -9.61 13.97 41.90
CA ASN A 147 -9.20 14.82 40.78
C ASN A 147 -10.38 15.57 40.10
N CYS A 148 -11.62 15.30 40.50
CA CYS A 148 -12.83 15.84 39.87
C CYS A 148 -13.47 16.93 40.74
N ARG A 149 -13.71 18.12 40.17
CA ARG A 149 -14.49 19.19 40.84
C ARG A 149 -16.00 19.00 40.77
N HIS A 150 -16.46 18.23 39.79
CA HIS A 150 -17.87 17.91 39.55
C HIS A 150 -17.96 16.42 39.22
N ASN A 151 -18.93 15.75 39.82
CA ASN A 151 -19.12 14.30 39.82
C ASN A 151 -20.41 13.87 39.10
N GLU A 152 -21.41 14.74 39.03
CA GLU A 152 -22.66 14.51 38.30
C GLU A 152 -22.48 14.76 36.79
N MET A 153 -22.89 13.78 35.98
CA MET A 153 -22.85 13.84 34.52
C MET A 153 -24.13 13.22 33.97
N THR A 154 -24.87 13.94 33.12
CA THR A 154 -26.18 13.52 32.59
C THR A 154 -26.09 12.21 31.78
N ASP A 155 -25.09 12.09 30.90
CA ASP A 155 -24.84 10.90 30.09
C ASP A 155 -23.37 10.43 30.24
N PRO A 156 -23.08 9.42 31.08
CA PRO A 156 -21.70 8.91 31.29
C PRO A 156 -21.02 8.27 30.07
N TYR A 157 -21.79 7.95 29.02
CA TYR A 157 -21.36 7.17 27.85
C TYR A 157 -21.41 7.95 26.52
N ARG A 158 -21.90 9.20 26.53
CA ARG A 158 -22.08 10.03 25.33
C ARG A 158 -20.78 10.71 24.88
N TRP A 159 -19.96 9.99 24.11
CA TRP A 159 -18.77 10.56 23.50
C TRP A 159 -19.11 11.68 22.50
N THR A 160 -18.25 12.69 22.43
CA THR A 160 -18.41 13.82 21.50
C THR A 160 -17.16 13.92 20.61
N ALA A 161 -17.31 14.33 19.35
CA ALA A 161 -16.17 14.47 18.44
C ALA A 161 -15.06 15.40 18.97
N THR A 162 -15.41 16.38 19.81
CA THR A 162 -14.45 17.27 20.50
C THR A 162 -13.59 16.54 21.53
N THR A 163 -14.14 15.58 22.30
CA THR A 163 -13.36 14.83 23.29
C THR A 163 -12.41 13.85 22.61
N VAL A 164 -12.83 13.22 21.50
CA VAL A 164 -11.95 12.42 20.64
C VAL A 164 -10.84 13.29 20.04
N GLY A 165 -11.19 14.48 19.53
CA GLY A 165 -10.21 15.45 19.02
C GLY A 165 -9.16 15.83 20.07
N TYR A 166 -9.58 16.19 21.29
CA TYR A 166 -8.66 16.51 22.39
C TYR A 166 -7.80 15.35 22.89
N ILE A 167 -8.15 14.09 22.57
CA ILE A 167 -7.27 12.93 22.82
C ILE A 167 -6.23 12.85 21.70
N LEU A 168 -6.66 12.95 20.45
CA LEU A 168 -5.76 12.89 19.29
C LEU A 168 -4.74 14.04 19.29
N ASP A 169 -5.12 15.27 19.66
CA ASP A 169 -4.22 16.45 19.69
C ASP A 169 -3.11 16.41 20.75
N ARG A 170 -3.19 15.50 21.74
CA ARG A 170 -2.25 15.51 22.87
C ARG A 170 -0.97 14.76 22.54
N GLN A 171 0.12 15.51 22.43
CA GLN A 171 1.48 14.98 22.42
C GLN A 171 1.85 14.26 23.74
N GLU A 172 1.08 14.45 24.83
CA GLU A 172 1.28 13.69 26.07
C GLU A 172 1.20 12.16 25.90
N TYR A 173 0.55 11.64 24.85
CA TYR A 173 0.50 10.21 24.58
C TYR A 173 1.82 9.61 24.05
N LEU A 174 2.74 10.47 23.60
CA LEU A 174 4.12 10.14 23.21
C LEU A 174 5.09 10.12 24.41
N GLY A 175 4.57 10.17 25.65
CA GLY A 175 5.39 10.27 26.85
C GLY A 175 6.01 11.65 27.10
N HIS A 176 5.61 12.67 26.33
CA HIS A 176 6.14 14.03 26.42
C HIS A 176 5.32 14.90 27.41
N THR A 177 5.97 15.74 28.22
CA THR A 177 5.25 16.72 29.06
C THR A 177 5.20 18.07 28.35
N VAL A 178 4.02 18.47 27.89
CA VAL A 178 3.79 19.78 27.23
C VAL A 178 3.20 20.79 28.22
N LEU A 179 3.97 21.84 28.53
CA LEU A 179 3.60 22.92 29.44
C LEU A 179 3.46 24.26 28.69
N GLY A 180 2.83 25.25 29.32
CA GLY A 180 2.64 26.58 28.73
C GLY A 180 1.40 26.74 27.83
N LYS A 181 0.60 25.68 27.59
CA LYS A 181 -0.54 25.63 26.63
C LYS A 181 -1.51 26.83 26.59
N SER A 182 -1.63 27.63 27.65
CA SER A 182 -2.40 28.87 27.63
C SER A 182 -1.69 29.99 28.38
N ILE A 183 -1.66 31.18 27.78
CA ILE A 183 -1.02 32.38 28.32
C ILE A 183 -2.12 33.38 28.70
N CYS A 184 -2.05 33.91 29.92
CA CYS A 184 -2.92 34.98 30.38
C CYS A 184 -2.24 36.32 30.09
N GLU A 185 -2.77 37.06 29.12
CA GLU A 185 -2.19 38.32 28.65
C GLU A 185 -2.46 39.43 29.66
N ASN A 186 -3.75 39.68 29.93
CA ASN A 186 -4.21 40.75 30.79
C ASN A 186 -4.67 40.21 32.17
N PHE A 187 -4.06 40.69 33.24
CA PHE A 187 -4.35 40.25 34.61
C PHE A 187 -5.74 40.67 35.12
N LYS A 188 -6.30 41.78 34.60
CA LYS A 188 -7.63 42.29 34.96
C LYS A 188 -8.74 41.51 34.25
N THR A 189 -8.71 41.49 32.92
CA THR A 189 -9.74 40.83 32.11
C THR A 189 -9.64 39.31 32.16
N LYS A 190 -8.51 38.77 32.63
CA LYS A 190 -8.18 37.33 32.69
C LYS A 190 -8.30 36.63 31.33
N GLN A 191 -8.23 37.40 30.24
CA GLN A 191 -8.24 36.88 28.88
C GLN A 191 -7.01 35.98 28.66
N ARG A 192 -7.26 34.81 28.08
CA ARG A 192 -6.23 33.79 27.82
C ARG A 192 -6.24 33.46 26.35
N ARG A 193 -5.05 33.43 25.74
CA ARG A 193 -4.83 32.86 24.41
C ARG A 193 -4.14 31.51 24.50
N ALA A 194 -4.19 30.75 23.41
CA ALA A 194 -3.29 29.63 23.20
C ALA A 194 -1.84 30.15 23.07
N ALA A 195 -0.87 29.34 23.51
CA ALA A 195 0.54 29.58 23.23
C ALA A 195 0.85 29.30 21.75
N THR A 196 1.80 30.03 21.17
CA THR A 196 2.38 29.68 19.86
C THR A 196 3.30 28.45 19.99
N ALA A 197 3.77 27.91 18.85
CA ALA A 197 4.68 26.77 18.84
C ALA A 197 5.95 27.03 19.67
N ASP A 198 6.54 28.21 19.53
CA ASP A 198 7.81 28.60 20.18
C ASP A 198 7.67 28.90 21.68
N GLU A 199 6.44 29.19 22.13
CA GLU A 199 6.11 29.42 23.54
C GLU A 199 5.78 28.13 24.31
N LEU A 200 5.54 27.01 23.61
CA LEU A 200 5.25 25.72 24.20
C LEU A 200 6.54 25.07 24.73
N MET A 201 6.55 24.78 26.04
CA MET A 201 7.66 24.08 26.67
C MET A 201 7.39 22.58 26.61
N ILE A 202 8.03 21.90 25.67
CA ILE A 202 7.93 20.45 25.45
C ILE A 202 9.14 19.77 26.10
N PHE A 203 8.88 18.86 27.03
CA PHE A 203 9.89 18.01 27.65
C PHE A 203 9.71 16.58 27.12
N PRO A 204 10.65 16.04 26.31
CA PRO A 204 10.52 14.69 25.77
C PRO A 204 10.71 13.62 26.85
N ASN A 205 10.12 12.44 26.60
CA ASN A 205 10.33 11.18 27.35
C ASN A 205 10.29 11.32 28.89
N THR A 206 9.30 12.04 29.41
CA THR A 206 9.10 12.25 30.87
C THR A 206 8.30 11.14 31.54
N HIS A 207 7.56 10.35 30.77
CA HIS A 207 6.75 9.22 31.23
C HIS A 207 6.56 8.21 30.10
N GLU A 208 6.07 7.02 30.44
CA GLU A 208 5.81 5.94 29.48
C GLU A 208 4.79 6.38 28.41
N ALA A 209 5.09 6.09 27.14
CA ALA A 209 4.21 6.43 26.02
C ALA A 209 3.10 5.38 25.85
N ILE A 210 1.86 5.83 25.59
CA ILE A 210 0.73 4.94 25.27
C ILE A 210 0.66 4.66 23.76
N VAL A 211 1.26 5.53 22.94
CA VAL A 211 1.16 5.52 21.47
C VAL A 211 2.54 5.82 20.87
N ASP A 212 2.92 5.07 19.85
CA ASP A 212 4.16 5.28 19.10
C ASP A 212 4.11 6.55 18.23
N GLN A 213 5.28 7.16 18.00
CA GLN A 213 5.43 8.35 17.14
C GLN A 213 4.74 8.18 15.78
N ASP A 214 5.03 7.07 15.09
CA ASP A 214 4.48 6.79 13.76
C ASP A 214 2.94 6.71 13.78
N THR A 215 2.35 6.12 14.82
CA THR A 215 0.88 6.00 14.99
C THR A 215 0.25 7.37 15.25
N TRP A 216 0.91 8.23 16.03
CA TRP A 216 0.46 9.60 16.28
C TRP A 216 0.54 10.46 15.01
N ASP A 217 1.63 10.36 14.26
CA ASP A 217 1.85 11.11 13.01
C ASP A 217 0.86 10.70 11.92
N ILE A 218 0.57 9.40 11.77
CA ILE A 218 -0.46 8.92 10.82
C ILE A 218 -1.85 9.48 11.22
N ALA A 219 -2.23 9.36 12.49
CA ALA A 219 -3.52 9.88 12.97
C ALA A 219 -3.66 11.41 12.78
N HIS A 220 -2.58 12.17 13.03
CA HIS A 220 -2.55 13.61 12.78
C HIS A 220 -2.62 13.97 11.28
N LYS A 221 -1.81 13.32 10.44
CA LYS A 221 -1.83 13.51 8.98
C LYS A 221 -3.23 13.27 8.43
N LEU A 222 -3.90 12.18 8.84
CA LEU A 222 -5.28 11.86 8.44
C LEU A 222 -6.29 12.90 8.90
N ARG A 223 -6.16 13.41 10.13
CA ARG A 223 -7.04 14.45 10.68
C ARG A 223 -6.89 15.78 9.94
N VAL A 224 -5.67 16.21 9.65
CA VAL A 224 -5.39 17.44 8.87
C VAL A 224 -5.86 17.27 7.43
N ARG A 225 -5.70 16.08 6.84
CA ARG A 225 -6.25 15.67 5.54
C ARG A 225 -7.76 15.37 5.61
N LYS A 226 -8.55 16.31 6.17
CA LYS A 226 -10.01 16.23 6.23
C LYS A 226 -10.58 15.91 4.83
N ARG A 227 -11.15 14.71 4.66
CA ARG A 227 -11.87 14.30 3.45
C ARG A 227 -12.94 15.38 3.15
N PRO A 228 -12.91 16.04 1.98
CA PRO A 228 -13.90 17.05 1.64
C PRO A 228 -15.27 16.37 1.51
N LYS A 229 -16.24 16.79 2.35
CA LYS A 229 -17.63 16.31 2.27
C LYS A 229 -18.35 17.08 1.16
N ALA A 230 -19.10 16.37 0.33
CA ALA A 230 -20.10 16.99 -0.54
C ALA A 230 -21.23 17.63 0.27
N ALA A 231 -21.98 18.56 -0.33
CA ALA A 231 -23.04 19.31 0.34
C ALA A 231 -24.17 18.44 0.92
N ASN A 232 -24.36 17.22 0.40
CA ASN A 232 -25.31 16.21 0.90
C ASN A 232 -24.70 15.23 1.93
N GLY A 233 -23.40 15.37 2.27
CA GLY A 233 -22.71 14.54 3.25
C GLY A 233 -22.20 13.17 2.77
N THR A 234 -22.73 12.62 1.67
CA THR A 234 -22.56 11.20 1.29
C THR A 234 -21.32 10.92 0.43
N TYR A 235 -20.94 11.82 -0.48
CA TYR A 235 -19.93 11.52 -1.49
C TYR A 235 -18.49 11.77 -1.02
N THR A 236 -17.85 10.76 -0.43
CA THR A 236 -16.39 10.71 -0.25
C THR A 236 -15.80 9.40 -0.80
N HIS A 237 -14.99 9.50 -1.85
CA HIS A 237 -14.19 8.39 -2.35
C HIS A 237 -12.96 8.14 -1.44
N ARG A 238 -12.38 6.94 -1.47
CA ARG A 238 -11.18 6.59 -0.65
C ARG A 238 -10.01 7.54 -0.92
N LEU A 239 -9.78 7.85 -2.20
CA LEU A 239 -8.77 8.78 -2.70
C LEU A 239 -9.09 10.28 -2.48
N SER A 240 -10.28 10.64 -1.97
CA SER A 240 -10.65 12.05 -1.76
C SER A 240 -9.74 12.71 -0.73
N GLY A 241 -8.98 13.72 -1.16
CA GLY A 241 -7.99 14.42 -0.33
C GLY A 241 -6.54 14.09 -0.62
N LEU A 242 -6.26 13.02 -1.38
CA LEU A 242 -4.92 12.65 -1.86
C LEU A 242 -4.58 13.22 -3.25
N ILE A 243 -5.60 13.58 -4.04
CA ILE A 243 -5.42 13.96 -5.45
C ILE A 243 -5.41 15.48 -5.62
N TYR A 244 -4.40 15.97 -6.33
CA TYR A 244 -4.13 17.38 -6.61
C TYR A 244 -3.97 17.60 -8.13
N CYS A 245 -4.30 18.81 -8.58
CA CYS A 245 -3.98 19.28 -9.93
C CYS A 245 -2.51 19.70 -9.97
N ALA A 246 -1.73 19.24 -10.96
CA ALA A 246 -0.34 19.68 -11.12
C ALA A 246 -0.28 21.18 -11.44
N ASP A 247 -1.02 21.62 -12.46
CA ASP A 247 -0.92 22.97 -13.04
C ASP A 247 -1.33 24.11 -12.10
N CYS A 248 -2.26 23.85 -11.18
CA CYS A 248 -2.80 24.89 -10.29
C CYS A 248 -2.72 24.55 -8.79
N GLY A 249 -2.08 23.44 -8.42
CA GLY A 249 -1.93 22.95 -7.04
C GLY A 249 -3.24 22.62 -6.29
N ALA A 250 -4.41 22.86 -6.89
CA ALA A 250 -5.69 22.73 -6.22
C ALA A 250 -6.12 21.27 -6.05
N ARG A 251 -6.70 20.94 -4.90
CA ARG A 251 -7.25 19.61 -4.63
C ARG A 251 -8.37 19.27 -5.62
N MET A 252 -8.35 18.05 -6.16
CA MET A 252 -9.42 17.57 -7.05
C MET A 252 -10.64 17.14 -6.24
N GLY A 253 -11.83 17.55 -6.70
CA GLY A 253 -13.12 17.14 -6.14
C GLY A 253 -13.61 15.84 -6.78
N PHE A 254 -14.23 14.98 -5.98
CA PHE A 254 -14.89 13.79 -6.50
C PHE A 254 -16.26 14.14 -7.10
N CYS A 255 -16.54 13.62 -8.29
CA CYS A 255 -17.79 13.76 -9.01
C CYS A 255 -18.41 12.36 -9.18
N GLY A 256 -19.48 12.12 -8.41
CA GLY A 256 -20.37 10.97 -8.55
C GLY A 256 -21.63 11.35 -9.33
N SER A 257 -22.19 10.41 -10.11
CA SER A 257 -23.56 10.55 -10.65
C SER A 257 -24.50 9.55 -9.98
N GLU A 258 -25.56 10.06 -9.36
CA GLU A 258 -26.59 9.30 -8.64
C GLU A 258 -27.67 8.71 -9.56
N ASN A 259 -27.58 8.98 -10.86
CA ASN A 259 -28.46 8.38 -11.86
C ASN A 259 -28.26 6.87 -11.80
N GLY A 260 -29.30 6.09 -11.45
CA GLY A 260 -29.25 4.65 -11.12
C GLY A 260 -28.81 3.66 -12.21
N LYS A 261 -28.04 4.12 -13.20
CA LYS A 261 -27.28 3.33 -14.17
C LYS A 261 -25.80 3.51 -13.85
N HIS A 262 -25.24 2.63 -13.02
CA HIS A 262 -23.81 2.61 -12.74
C HIS A 262 -23.01 2.34 -14.03
N TYR A 263 -22.04 3.20 -14.31
CA TYR A 263 -21.13 3.09 -15.46
C TYR A 263 -19.77 3.66 -15.04
N ASP A 264 -18.64 3.10 -15.46
CA ASP A 264 -17.32 3.45 -14.89
C ASP A 264 -16.92 4.94 -14.98
N SER A 265 -17.53 5.72 -15.89
CA SER A 265 -17.33 7.17 -15.94
C SER A 265 -18.26 7.97 -15.02
N SER A 266 -19.08 7.33 -14.18
CA SER A 266 -19.91 7.97 -13.14
C SER A 266 -19.12 8.29 -11.87
N HIS A 267 -17.91 7.74 -11.72
CA HIS A 267 -17.00 7.99 -10.59
C HIS A 267 -15.69 8.59 -11.13
N ALA A 268 -15.51 9.88 -10.92
CA ALA A 268 -14.36 10.62 -11.45
C ALA A 268 -13.88 11.72 -10.50
N PHE A 269 -12.66 12.19 -10.71
CA PHE A 269 -12.10 13.35 -10.06
C PHE A 269 -11.99 14.50 -11.07
N GLN A 270 -12.38 15.70 -10.66
CA GLN A 270 -12.27 16.92 -11.44
C GLN A 270 -11.54 18.01 -10.64
N CYS A 271 -10.69 18.83 -11.29
CA CYS A 271 -10.07 19.97 -10.63
C CYS A 271 -11.13 20.92 -10.03
N GLY A 272 -10.99 21.26 -8.75
CA GLY A 272 -11.91 22.19 -8.08
C GLY A 272 -11.84 23.61 -8.65
N ASN A 273 -10.65 24.05 -9.08
CA ASN A 273 -10.42 25.40 -9.59
C ASN A 273 -10.94 25.63 -11.03
N TYR A 274 -11.33 24.55 -11.74
CA TYR A 274 -12.04 24.62 -13.03
C TYR A 274 -13.52 25.02 -12.88
N ARG A 275 -14.10 24.90 -11.67
CA ARG A 275 -15.47 25.36 -11.38
C ARG A 275 -15.50 26.50 -10.36
N SER A 276 -14.36 27.11 -10.05
CA SER A 276 -14.31 28.30 -9.20
C SER A 276 -14.68 29.53 -10.03
N THR A 277 -15.14 30.60 -9.37
CA THR A 277 -15.45 31.88 -10.02
C THR A 277 -14.27 32.44 -10.82
N THR A 278 -13.04 32.04 -10.47
CA THR A 278 -11.79 32.57 -11.05
C THR A 278 -11.29 31.74 -12.25
N ASN A 279 -11.79 30.52 -12.48
CA ASN A 279 -11.49 29.66 -13.65
C ASN A 279 -9.99 29.55 -14.04
N GLN A 280 -9.07 29.52 -13.06
CA GLN A 280 -7.63 29.57 -13.30
C GLN A 280 -7.00 28.23 -13.76
N CYS A 281 -7.80 27.25 -14.21
CA CYS A 281 -7.32 25.91 -14.52
C CYS A 281 -8.18 25.25 -15.61
N ALA A 282 -7.54 24.45 -16.47
CA ALA A 282 -8.22 23.60 -17.43
C ALA A 282 -9.05 22.48 -16.75
N SER A 283 -9.94 21.83 -17.51
CA SER A 283 -10.86 20.80 -17.01
C SER A 283 -10.19 19.45 -16.74
N HIS A 284 -9.25 19.39 -15.79
CA HIS A 284 -8.54 18.16 -15.45
C HIS A 284 -9.56 17.17 -14.91
N PHE A 285 -9.69 16.02 -15.58
CA PHE A 285 -10.71 15.03 -15.33
C PHE A 285 -10.12 13.63 -15.47
N VAL A 286 -10.19 12.80 -14.41
CA VAL A 286 -9.69 11.42 -14.43
C VAL A 286 -10.74 10.49 -13.79
N ARG A 287 -10.91 9.28 -14.33
CA ARG A 287 -11.83 8.28 -13.76
C ARG A 287 -11.21 7.67 -12.50
N ALA A 288 -12.03 7.42 -11.48
CA ALA A 288 -11.56 6.84 -10.21
C ALA A 288 -10.90 5.47 -10.41
N SER A 289 -11.49 4.59 -11.23
CA SER A 289 -10.95 3.27 -11.57
C SER A 289 -9.58 3.32 -12.29
N VAL A 290 -9.32 4.37 -13.06
CA VAL A 290 -8.00 4.58 -13.69
C VAL A 290 -6.98 4.99 -12.64
N LEU A 291 -7.33 5.88 -11.71
CA LEU A 291 -6.45 6.27 -10.61
C LEU A 291 -6.13 5.09 -9.69
N GLU A 292 -7.13 4.30 -9.28
CA GLU A 292 -6.92 3.12 -8.44
C GLU A 292 -6.01 2.08 -9.11
N THR A 293 -6.20 1.82 -10.42
CA THR A 293 -5.35 0.88 -11.15
C THR A 293 -3.93 1.41 -11.42
N VAL A 294 -3.76 2.71 -11.65
CA VAL A 294 -2.43 3.35 -11.77
C VAL A 294 -1.70 3.31 -10.43
N ILE A 295 -2.38 3.67 -9.34
CA ILE A 295 -1.82 3.63 -7.98
C ILE A 295 -1.42 2.21 -7.58
N LEU A 296 -2.30 1.21 -7.81
CA LEU A 296 -2.00 -0.19 -7.52
C LEU A 296 -0.77 -0.68 -8.31
N LYS A 297 -0.70 -0.35 -9.60
CA LYS A 297 0.47 -0.69 -10.45
C LYS A 297 1.75 0.01 -9.99
N ALA A 298 1.68 1.28 -9.60
CA ALA A 298 2.83 2.02 -9.10
C ALA A 298 3.36 1.40 -7.79
N ILE A 299 2.47 1.11 -6.82
CA ILE A 299 2.83 0.40 -5.59
C ILE A 299 3.43 -0.98 -5.93
N GLN A 300 2.80 -1.78 -6.79
CA GLN A 300 3.31 -3.11 -7.16
C GLN A 300 4.66 -3.06 -7.88
N ALA A 301 4.91 -2.04 -8.72
CA ALA A 301 6.19 -1.86 -9.40
C ALA A 301 7.31 -1.47 -8.40
N VAL A 302 7.05 -0.50 -7.51
CA VAL A 302 8.00 -0.08 -6.47
C VAL A 302 8.24 -1.20 -5.47
N SER A 303 7.19 -1.89 -4.99
CA SER A 303 7.34 -3.04 -4.08
C SER A 303 8.13 -4.18 -4.72
N ARG A 304 7.92 -4.47 -6.02
CA ARG A 304 8.72 -5.49 -6.71
C ARG A 304 10.19 -5.08 -6.79
N TYR A 305 10.48 -3.88 -7.29
CA TYR A 305 11.85 -3.38 -7.41
C TYR A 305 12.58 -3.36 -6.06
N ALA A 306 11.92 -2.87 -5.02
CA ALA A 306 12.46 -2.82 -3.66
C ALA A 306 12.61 -4.21 -3.00
N LEU A 307 11.92 -5.26 -3.45
CA LEU A 307 12.06 -6.63 -2.95
C LEU A 307 13.08 -7.45 -3.75
N GLU A 308 13.26 -7.15 -5.03
CA GLU A 308 14.23 -7.81 -5.90
C GLU A 308 15.64 -7.22 -5.66
N ASN A 309 15.79 -5.89 -5.65
CA ASN A 309 17.07 -5.20 -5.55
C ASN A 309 17.08 -4.17 -4.38
N GLU A 310 16.95 -4.62 -3.13
CA GLU A 310 16.96 -3.74 -1.94
C GLU A 310 18.14 -2.75 -1.90
N ALA A 311 19.35 -3.19 -2.29
CA ALA A 311 20.55 -2.37 -2.24
C ALA A 311 20.64 -1.33 -3.38
N GLU A 312 20.28 -1.72 -4.62
CA GLU A 312 20.27 -0.79 -5.75
C GLU A 312 19.14 0.24 -5.59
N PHE A 313 17.97 -0.16 -5.11
CA PHE A 313 16.88 0.78 -4.81
C PHE A 313 17.28 1.83 -3.77
N VAL A 314 18.02 1.45 -2.72
CA VAL A 314 18.57 2.43 -1.77
C VAL A 314 19.64 3.30 -2.42
N ALA A 315 20.48 2.76 -3.30
CA ALA A 315 21.51 3.53 -4.02
C ALA A 315 20.91 4.51 -5.05
N ASP A 316 19.87 4.13 -5.79
CA ASP A 316 19.14 4.97 -6.74
C ASP A 316 18.38 6.10 -6.03
N LEU A 317 17.75 5.80 -4.89
CA LEU A 317 17.13 6.83 -4.06
C LEU A 317 18.18 7.76 -3.45
N GLN A 318 19.31 7.21 -2.98
CA GLN A 318 20.43 8.01 -2.49
C GLN A 318 21.02 8.87 -3.61
N SER A 319 21.15 8.40 -4.86
CA SER A 319 21.70 9.21 -5.95
C SER A 319 20.74 10.31 -6.40
N VAL A 320 19.45 10.03 -6.59
CA VAL A 320 18.43 11.04 -6.90
C VAL A 320 18.31 12.08 -5.79
N TRP A 321 18.51 11.67 -4.53
CA TRP A 321 18.56 12.59 -3.41
C TRP A 321 19.86 13.35 -3.33
N ASP A 322 21.01 12.70 -3.46
CA ASP A 322 22.34 13.32 -3.40
C ASP A 322 22.55 14.28 -4.59
N GLU A 323 21.89 14.09 -5.75
CA GLU A 323 21.83 15.07 -6.85
C GLU A 323 20.97 16.30 -6.53
N ASN A 324 19.84 16.13 -5.86
CA ASN A 324 18.99 17.26 -5.43
C ASN A 324 19.61 18.00 -4.24
N LYS A 325 20.25 17.24 -3.35
CA LYS A 325 21.01 17.68 -2.17
C LYS A 325 22.31 18.37 -2.56
N ALA A 326 23.04 17.91 -3.56
CA ALA A 326 24.20 18.66 -4.08
C ALA A 326 23.78 20.04 -4.60
N LYS A 327 22.56 20.20 -5.14
CA LYS A 327 22.02 21.50 -5.58
C LYS A 327 21.52 22.37 -4.42
N SER A 328 20.93 21.80 -3.36
CA SER A 328 20.40 22.54 -2.20
C SER A 328 21.41 22.77 -1.07
N GLU A 329 22.32 21.83 -0.82
CA GLU A 329 23.37 21.93 0.19
C GLU A 329 24.56 22.74 -0.28
N ASP A 330 25.02 22.65 -1.55
CA ASP A 330 26.16 23.47 -1.99
C ASP A 330 25.79 24.96 -1.88
N THR A 331 24.58 25.32 -2.28
CA THR A 331 24.03 26.68 -2.07
C THR A 331 23.72 26.97 -0.59
N GLY A 332 23.01 26.08 0.12
CA GLY A 332 22.57 26.31 1.49
C GLY A 332 23.67 26.27 2.55
N GLN A 333 24.71 25.43 2.39
CA GLN A 333 25.88 25.38 3.26
C GLN A 333 26.81 26.57 2.97
N HIS A 334 26.96 26.99 1.71
CA HIS A 334 27.69 28.21 1.36
C HIS A 334 27.01 29.45 1.95
N GLU A 335 25.69 29.63 1.75
CA GLU A 335 24.91 30.71 2.38
C GLU A 335 25.04 30.70 3.91
N LEU A 336 25.05 29.51 4.53
CA LEU A 336 25.15 29.35 5.98
C LEU A 336 26.57 29.65 6.50
N GLU A 337 27.62 29.29 5.77
CA GLU A 337 28.99 29.69 6.09
C GLU A 337 29.22 31.19 5.88
N GLU A 338 28.69 31.77 4.81
CA GLU A 338 28.74 33.22 4.57
C GLU A 338 27.99 34.00 5.65
N ALA A 339 26.79 33.56 6.02
CA ALA A 339 26.05 34.17 7.12
C ALA A 339 26.80 34.06 8.45
N ARG A 340 27.42 32.91 8.76
CA ARG A 340 28.26 32.73 9.96
C ARG A 340 29.51 33.62 9.95
N LYS A 341 30.21 33.73 8.82
CA LYS A 341 31.36 34.65 8.65
C LYS A 341 30.91 36.10 8.86
N ARG A 342 29.79 36.48 8.26
CA ARG A 342 29.21 37.84 8.38
C ARG A 342 28.79 38.19 9.80
N VAL A 343 28.17 37.27 10.54
CA VAL A 343 27.85 37.47 11.96
C VAL A 343 29.13 37.68 12.79
N ALA A 344 30.17 36.87 12.58
CA ALA A 344 31.45 37.04 13.28
C ALA A 344 32.17 38.36 12.93
N GLU A 345 32.05 38.85 11.69
CA GLU A 345 32.51 40.19 11.31
C GLU A 345 31.73 41.29 12.03
N LEU A 346 30.40 41.17 12.12
CA LEU A 346 29.54 42.13 12.82
C LEU A 346 29.85 42.17 14.32
N ASP A 347 30.02 41.02 14.97
CA ASP A 347 30.46 40.93 16.38
C ASP A 347 31.79 41.69 16.60
N ALA A 348 32.77 41.50 15.70
CA ALA A 348 34.04 42.21 15.76
C ALA A 348 33.90 43.72 15.50
N MET A 349 33.02 44.15 14.58
CA MET A 349 32.73 45.57 14.36
C MET A 349 32.05 46.21 15.57
N ILE A 350 31.09 45.51 16.19
CA ILE A 350 30.39 45.95 17.40
C ILE A 350 31.39 46.11 18.55
N GLN A 351 32.26 45.12 18.80
CA GLN A 351 33.33 45.22 19.81
C GLN A 351 34.24 46.44 19.57
N ASN A 352 34.71 46.63 18.34
CA ASN A 352 35.56 47.78 17.97
C ASN A 352 34.85 49.13 18.13
N LEU A 353 33.54 49.21 17.84
CA LEU A 353 32.74 50.42 18.08
C LEU A 353 32.57 50.73 19.57
N TYR A 354 32.30 49.71 20.39
CA TYR A 354 32.24 49.88 21.86
C TYR A 354 33.59 50.36 22.42
N GLU A 355 34.71 49.76 22.01
CA GLU A 355 36.04 50.22 22.42
C GLU A 355 36.33 51.66 21.97
N SER A 356 35.95 52.03 20.74
CA SER A 356 36.18 53.37 20.19
C SER A 356 35.34 54.44 20.89
N SER A 357 34.11 54.08 21.30
CA SER A 357 33.25 54.92 22.14
C SER A 357 33.84 55.09 23.54
N MET A 358 34.34 54.02 24.16
CA MET A 358 34.98 54.08 25.49
C MET A 358 36.29 54.90 25.47
N LYS A 359 37.01 54.91 24.34
CA LYS A 359 38.20 55.74 24.11
C LYS A 359 37.87 57.21 23.77
N GLY A 360 36.59 57.57 23.67
CA GLY A 360 36.13 58.95 23.40
C GLY A 360 36.38 59.45 21.97
N VAL A 361 36.77 58.56 21.04
CA VAL A 361 37.10 58.92 19.65
C VAL A 361 35.84 59.23 18.82
N LEU A 362 34.69 58.67 19.23
CA LEU A 362 33.43 58.72 18.51
C LEU A 362 32.30 59.18 19.46
N PRO A 363 31.46 60.16 19.08
CA PRO A 363 30.32 60.56 19.90
C PRO A 363 29.36 59.39 20.18
N GLU A 364 29.02 59.17 21.45
CA GLU A 364 28.24 58.01 21.91
C GLU A 364 26.92 57.81 21.14
N ARG A 365 26.23 58.90 20.79
CA ARG A 365 24.99 58.87 19.99
C ARG A 365 25.18 58.30 18.57
N GLN A 366 26.38 58.45 17.98
CA GLN A 366 26.71 57.87 16.67
C GLN A 366 27.09 56.40 16.81
N ALA A 367 27.86 56.04 17.84
CA ALA A 367 28.20 54.65 18.14
C ALA A 367 26.93 53.80 18.38
N GLN A 368 26.02 54.27 19.25
CA GLN A 368 24.74 53.59 19.51
C GLN A 368 23.91 53.35 18.25
N ARG A 369 23.90 54.31 17.30
CA ARG A 369 23.14 54.17 16.05
C ARG A 369 23.73 53.09 15.13
N MET A 370 25.06 53.01 15.04
CA MET A 370 25.71 51.97 14.22
C MET A 370 25.61 50.58 14.87
N ILE A 371 25.73 50.49 16.20
CA ILE A 371 25.50 49.24 16.94
C ILE A 371 24.08 48.72 16.69
N GLN A 372 23.05 49.58 16.77
CA GLN A 372 21.67 49.18 16.44
C GLN A 372 21.50 48.65 15.01
N GLN A 373 22.22 49.22 14.03
CA GLN A 373 22.17 48.75 12.65
C GLN A 373 22.84 47.38 12.47
N TYR A 374 23.94 47.12 13.17
CA TYR A 374 24.61 45.83 13.17
C TYR A 374 23.84 44.76 13.97
N ASP A 375 23.22 45.11 15.10
CA ASP A 375 22.31 44.24 15.84
C ASP A 375 21.10 43.82 14.97
N GLU A 376 20.51 44.75 14.21
CA GLU A 376 19.42 44.45 13.27
C GLU A 376 19.86 43.51 12.13
N GLU A 377 21.05 43.72 11.56
CA GLU A 377 21.65 42.83 10.54
C GLU A 377 21.93 41.43 11.12
N GLN A 378 22.49 41.37 12.34
CA GLN A 378 22.79 40.12 13.05
C GLN A 378 21.52 39.31 13.36
N ILE A 379 20.45 39.95 13.85
CA ILE A 379 19.16 39.28 14.11
C ILE A 379 18.54 38.70 12.82
N LEU A 380 18.70 39.39 11.68
CA LEU A 380 18.22 38.89 10.39
C LEU A 380 19.06 37.69 9.90
N LEU A 381 20.38 37.76 10.02
CA LEU A 381 21.30 36.68 9.66
C LEU A 381 21.12 35.45 10.57
N GLU A 382 20.95 35.63 11.88
CA GLU A 382 20.68 34.54 12.83
C GLU A 382 19.36 33.82 12.51
N ARG A 383 18.30 34.55 12.13
CA ARG A 383 17.05 33.94 11.66
C ARG A 383 17.27 33.16 10.37
N ARG A 384 17.99 33.71 9.40
CA ARG A 384 18.32 33.02 8.15
C ARG A 384 19.16 31.77 8.40
N MET A 385 20.12 31.82 9.31
CA MET A 385 20.89 30.65 9.77
C MET A 385 19.98 29.60 10.41
N GLN A 386 19.03 29.98 11.28
CA GLN A 386 18.06 29.05 11.85
C GLN A 386 17.15 28.42 10.78
N GLU A 387 16.73 29.18 9.76
CA GLU A 387 15.99 28.64 8.62
C GLU A 387 16.81 27.59 7.85
N LEU A 388 18.05 27.91 7.49
CA LEU A 388 18.97 27.03 6.76
C LEU A 388 19.33 25.78 7.59
N GLU A 389 19.64 25.91 8.88
CA GLU A 389 19.88 24.78 9.79
C GLU A 389 18.63 23.89 9.92
N ASN A 390 17.43 24.47 9.93
CA ASN A 390 16.19 23.71 9.95
C ASN A 390 15.93 22.98 8.62
N GLN A 391 16.32 23.54 7.47
CA GLN A 391 16.25 22.86 6.18
C GLN A 391 17.19 21.64 6.15
N ILE A 392 18.45 21.81 6.56
CA ILE A 392 19.45 20.73 6.68
C ILE A 392 18.96 19.64 7.67
N ARG A 393 18.36 20.02 8.80
CA ARG A 393 17.74 19.05 9.72
C ARG A 393 16.58 18.29 9.08
N GLN A 394 15.69 18.96 8.34
CA GLN A 394 14.59 18.30 7.63
C GLN A 394 15.10 17.31 6.57
N GLU A 395 16.25 17.57 5.94
CA GLU A 395 16.89 16.63 5.02
C GLU A 395 17.49 15.41 5.76
N SER A 396 18.08 15.60 6.94
CA SER A 396 18.56 14.46 7.76
C SER A 396 17.45 13.49 8.17
N VAL A 397 16.23 14.00 8.43
CA VAL A 397 15.06 13.18 8.78
C VAL A 397 14.63 12.28 7.60
N LYS A 398 14.72 12.78 6.36
CA LYS A 398 14.38 12.01 5.15
C LYS A 398 15.25 10.74 4.99
N LYS A 399 16.50 10.74 5.48
CA LYS A 399 17.36 9.54 5.44
C LYS A 399 16.84 8.42 6.35
N ALA A 400 16.47 8.73 7.59
CA ALA A 400 15.86 7.76 8.53
C ALA A 400 14.51 7.22 8.01
N ASP A 401 13.83 8.00 7.18
CA ASP A 401 12.54 7.66 6.58
C ASP A 401 12.64 6.62 5.43
N THR A 402 13.81 6.39 4.83
CA THR A 402 14.01 5.27 3.85
C THR A 402 13.94 3.89 4.50
N GLU A 403 14.58 3.74 5.66
CA GLU A 403 14.59 2.49 6.43
C GLU A 403 13.16 2.13 6.86
N ARG A 404 12.39 3.14 7.27
CA ARG A 404 10.94 3.03 7.55
C ARG A 404 10.14 2.62 6.31
N PHE A 405 10.45 3.16 5.13
CA PHE A 405 9.80 2.74 3.88
C PHE A 405 10.09 1.27 3.54
N LEU A 406 11.34 0.79 3.70
CA LEU A 406 11.67 -0.62 3.48
C LEU A 406 10.92 -1.55 4.45
N VAL A 407 10.78 -1.16 5.72
CA VAL A 407 9.95 -1.89 6.71
C VAL A 407 8.48 -1.92 6.28
N LEU A 408 7.95 -0.83 5.73
CA LEU A 408 6.59 -0.78 5.17
C LEU A 408 6.43 -1.69 3.95
N VAL A 409 7.34 -1.67 2.98
CA VAL A 409 7.30 -2.58 1.81
C VAL A 409 7.33 -4.04 2.25
N LYS A 410 8.22 -4.41 3.18
CA LYS A 410 8.32 -5.77 3.73
C LYS A 410 7.03 -6.24 4.43
N LYS A 411 6.27 -5.32 5.03
CA LYS A 411 4.97 -5.58 5.66
C LYS A 411 3.83 -5.82 4.66
N TYR A 412 3.92 -5.28 3.44
CA TYR A 412 2.88 -5.30 2.41
C TYR A 412 3.38 -6.00 1.12
N ARG A 413 3.94 -7.20 1.28
CA ARG A 413 4.67 -7.94 0.24
C ARG A 413 3.83 -8.36 -0.97
N ASP A 414 2.58 -8.78 -0.74
CA ASP A 414 1.70 -9.37 -1.77
C ASP A 414 0.32 -8.70 -1.79
N CYS A 415 0.21 -7.53 -2.43
CA CYS A 415 -1.03 -6.75 -2.44
C CYS A 415 -1.74 -6.77 -3.80
N HIS A 416 -2.83 -7.54 -3.86
CA HIS A 416 -3.76 -7.55 -5.00
C HIS A 416 -4.89 -6.51 -4.87
N GLU A 417 -5.19 -6.02 -3.66
CA GLU A 417 -6.23 -5.03 -3.40
C GLU A 417 -5.70 -3.78 -2.70
N LEU A 418 -6.30 -2.63 -3.02
CA LEU A 418 -5.91 -1.32 -2.52
C LEU A 418 -6.70 -0.98 -1.24
N THR A 419 -6.07 -1.11 -0.08
CA THR A 419 -6.69 -0.79 1.22
C THR A 419 -6.47 0.67 1.62
N ASP A 420 -7.43 1.28 2.34
CA ASP A 420 -7.32 2.66 2.84
C ASP A 420 -6.06 2.85 3.71
N ALA A 421 -5.71 1.87 4.55
CA ALA A 421 -4.51 1.92 5.39
C ALA A 421 -3.22 1.97 4.56
N MET A 422 -3.13 1.17 3.48
CA MET A 422 -1.99 1.22 2.56
C MET A 422 -1.92 2.54 1.79
N LEU A 423 -3.06 3.06 1.32
CA LEU A 423 -3.11 4.36 0.63
C LEU A 423 -2.49 5.46 1.49
N TYR A 424 -2.81 5.49 2.79
CA TYR A 424 -2.32 6.52 3.70
C TYR A 424 -0.91 6.28 4.24
N SER A 425 -0.44 5.03 4.30
CA SER A 425 0.94 4.73 4.69
C SER A 425 1.93 4.88 3.54
N PHE A 426 1.54 4.57 2.30
CA PHE A 426 2.43 4.65 1.13
C PHE A 426 2.36 5.97 0.35
N ILE A 427 1.21 6.66 0.28
CA ILE A 427 1.03 7.80 -0.64
C ILE A 427 0.88 9.11 0.12
N ASP A 428 1.72 10.07 -0.24
CA ASP A 428 1.62 11.45 0.24
C ASP A 428 0.56 12.23 -0.54
N ARG A 429 0.75 12.31 -1.87
CA ARG A 429 -0.12 13.00 -2.83
C ARG A 429 -0.05 12.35 -4.21
N VAL A 430 -1.08 12.55 -5.02
CA VAL A 430 -1.12 12.17 -6.44
C VAL A 430 -1.42 13.41 -7.27
N GLU A 431 -0.53 13.78 -8.17
CA GLU A 431 -0.67 14.94 -9.04
C GLU A 431 -1.16 14.53 -10.43
N VAL A 432 -2.12 15.28 -10.94
CA VAL A 432 -2.79 15.02 -12.22
C VAL A 432 -2.57 16.20 -13.15
N HIS A 433 -1.84 15.94 -14.23
CA HIS A 433 -1.53 16.87 -15.31
C HIS A 433 -2.68 17.02 -16.32
N GLU A 434 -2.56 18.00 -17.21
CA GLU A 434 -3.46 18.11 -18.36
C GLU A 434 -3.37 16.89 -19.29
N ALA A 435 -4.48 16.56 -19.97
CA ALA A 435 -4.57 15.41 -20.84
C ALA A 435 -4.29 15.74 -22.32
N THR A 436 -3.13 15.35 -22.83
CA THR A 436 -2.77 15.50 -24.24
C THR A 436 -3.64 14.62 -25.14
N GLY A 437 -4.17 15.16 -26.24
CA GLY A 437 -4.93 14.40 -27.26
C GLY A 437 -6.46 14.51 -27.19
N GLY A 438 -7.01 15.38 -26.34
CA GLY A 438 -8.43 15.77 -26.38
C GLY A 438 -9.44 14.64 -26.12
N ARG A 439 -10.60 14.66 -26.79
CA ARG A 439 -11.66 13.62 -26.67
C ARG A 439 -11.43 12.42 -27.60
N THR A 440 -10.18 12.09 -27.95
CA THR A 440 -9.86 10.95 -28.81
C THR A 440 -9.57 9.68 -28.00
N ILE A 441 -9.47 8.53 -28.69
CA ILE A 441 -9.13 7.24 -28.07
C ILE A 441 -7.66 7.22 -27.61
N TYR A 442 -6.81 8.03 -28.24
CA TYR A 442 -5.37 8.16 -27.96
C TYR A 442 -5.04 9.19 -26.87
N ARG A 443 -6.04 9.66 -26.12
CA ARG A 443 -5.84 10.61 -25.01
C ARG A 443 -4.83 10.05 -24.00
N LYS A 444 -3.70 10.74 -23.86
CA LYS A 444 -2.70 10.54 -22.81
C LYS A 444 -3.03 11.42 -21.61
N GLN A 445 -2.52 11.05 -20.44
CA GLN A 445 -2.51 11.90 -19.26
C GLN A 445 -1.43 11.41 -18.30
N SER A 446 -0.48 12.27 -17.93
CA SER A 446 0.50 11.98 -16.88
C SER A 446 -0.16 12.06 -15.50
N ILE A 447 0.25 11.14 -14.63
CA ILE A 447 -0.23 11.03 -13.24
C ILE A 447 1.00 10.68 -12.41
N ASP A 448 1.40 11.61 -11.55
CA ASP A 448 2.60 11.47 -10.73
C ASP A 448 2.18 11.06 -9.32
N VAL A 449 2.71 9.93 -8.85
CA VAL A 449 2.43 9.38 -7.52
C VAL A 449 3.61 9.72 -6.62
N TYR A 450 3.37 10.54 -5.61
CA TYR A 450 4.36 10.84 -4.58
C TYR A 450 4.16 9.88 -3.42
N PHE A 451 5.17 9.05 -3.18
CA PHE A 451 5.20 8.16 -2.05
C PHE A 451 5.58 8.95 -0.78
N ASN A 452 4.97 8.59 0.35
CA ASN A 452 5.49 9.01 1.65
C ASN A 452 6.97 8.61 1.74
N PHE A 453 7.78 9.45 2.36
CA PHE A 453 9.21 9.25 2.62
C PHE A 453 10.12 9.33 1.39
N ILE A 454 9.66 8.95 0.19
CA ILE A 454 10.46 8.88 -1.04
C ILE A 454 10.22 10.06 -2.00
N GLY A 455 9.01 10.60 -2.06
CA GLY A 455 8.60 11.54 -3.10
C GLY A 455 8.21 10.83 -4.41
N SER A 456 8.42 11.48 -5.55
CA SER A 456 8.14 10.92 -6.88
C SER A 456 9.28 9.98 -7.32
N TYR A 457 9.08 8.68 -7.17
CA TYR A 457 9.96 7.65 -7.74
C TYR A 457 9.19 6.79 -8.73
N TYR A 458 9.75 6.64 -9.94
CA TYR A 458 9.23 5.74 -10.97
C TYR A 458 10.34 4.74 -11.30
N PRO A 459 10.16 3.43 -11.02
CA PRO A 459 11.12 2.43 -11.45
C PRO A 459 11.32 2.50 -12.97
N PRO A 460 12.54 2.25 -13.49
CA PRO A 460 12.81 2.22 -14.91
C PRO A 460 12.01 1.06 -15.55
N CYS A 461 10.83 1.38 -16.08
CA CYS A 461 10.01 0.44 -16.82
C CYS A 461 10.33 0.52 -18.32
N GLU A 462 10.19 -0.61 -19.01
CA GLU A 462 10.33 -0.67 -20.47
C GLU A 462 9.36 0.34 -21.11
N THR A 463 9.92 1.31 -21.83
CA THR A 463 9.16 2.35 -22.54
C THR A 463 8.49 1.73 -23.76
N VAL A 464 7.34 1.09 -23.55
CA VAL A 464 6.48 0.55 -24.61
C VAL A 464 6.33 1.60 -25.70
N SER A 465 6.71 1.25 -26.92
CA SER A 465 6.78 2.22 -28.01
C SER A 465 5.40 2.83 -28.28
N GLU A 466 5.39 4.08 -28.76
CA GLU A 466 4.15 4.78 -29.11
C GLU A 466 3.32 3.96 -30.11
N GLU A 467 3.99 3.26 -31.03
CA GLU A 467 3.40 2.40 -32.06
C GLU A 467 2.74 1.15 -31.47
N GLU A 468 3.42 0.41 -30.58
CA GLU A 468 2.85 -0.76 -29.90
C GLU A 468 1.63 -0.36 -29.05
N ARG A 469 1.68 0.80 -28.39
CA ARG A 469 0.54 1.32 -27.62
C ARG A 469 -0.66 1.63 -28.52
N ILE A 470 -0.44 2.25 -29.68
CA ILE A 470 -1.50 2.53 -30.66
C ILE A 470 -2.08 1.22 -31.22
N ALA A 471 -1.23 0.27 -31.61
CA ALA A 471 -1.64 -1.04 -32.10
C ALA A 471 -2.47 -1.83 -31.06
N ALA A 472 -2.08 -1.79 -29.78
CA ALA A 472 -2.83 -2.42 -28.69
C ALA A 472 -4.21 -1.77 -28.48
N ILE A 473 -4.30 -0.43 -28.55
CA ILE A 473 -5.56 0.31 -28.48
C ILE A 473 -6.49 -0.09 -29.64
N ASP A 474 -5.98 -0.12 -30.87
CA ASP A 474 -6.76 -0.47 -32.06
C ASP A 474 -7.20 -1.94 -32.07
N ALA A 475 -6.34 -2.86 -31.62
CA ALA A 475 -6.70 -4.26 -31.43
C ALA A 475 -7.85 -4.42 -30.41
N GLU A 476 -7.83 -3.66 -29.30
CA GLU A 476 -8.90 -3.71 -28.31
C GLU A 476 -10.21 -3.10 -28.83
N GLN A 477 -10.14 -2.01 -29.61
CA GLN A 477 -11.31 -1.43 -30.28
C GLN A 477 -11.89 -2.37 -31.32
N LEU A 478 -11.05 -3.05 -32.11
CA LEU A 478 -11.46 -4.06 -33.06
C LEU A 478 -12.16 -5.24 -32.35
N ARG A 479 -11.60 -5.72 -31.23
CA ARG A 479 -12.25 -6.75 -30.38
C ARG A 479 -13.62 -6.29 -29.88
N LYS A 480 -13.70 -5.08 -29.30
CA LYS A 480 -14.97 -4.48 -28.83
C LYS A 480 -15.99 -4.30 -29.97
N LYS A 481 -15.54 -3.94 -31.18
CA LYS A 481 -16.38 -3.82 -32.39
C LYS A 481 -16.90 -5.19 -32.85
N GLN A 482 -16.04 -6.21 -32.86
CA GLN A 482 -16.42 -7.59 -33.18
C GLN A 482 -17.41 -8.16 -32.15
N GLU A 483 -17.18 -7.98 -30.85
CA GLU A 483 -18.11 -8.40 -29.79
C GLU A 483 -19.47 -7.71 -29.91
N LYS A 484 -19.50 -6.38 -30.11
CA LYS A 484 -20.74 -5.64 -30.37
C LYS A 484 -21.45 -6.19 -31.61
N GLY A 485 -20.71 -6.51 -32.67
CA GLY A 485 -21.24 -7.13 -33.89
C GLY A 485 -21.85 -8.52 -33.64
N LYS A 486 -21.17 -9.40 -32.89
CA LYS A 486 -21.67 -10.72 -32.48
C LYS A 486 -22.95 -10.59 -31.65
N ARG A 487 -22.92 -9.80 -30.57
CA ARG A 487 -24.09 -9.54 -29.70
C ARG A 487 -25.26 -8.91 -30.46
N ALA A 488 -25.00 -8.06 -31.46
CA ALA A 488 -26.04 -7.49 -32.32
C ALA A 488 -26.64 -8.55 -33.26
N SER A 489 -25.81 -9.41 -33.86
CA SER A 489 -26.26 -10.52 -34.71
C SER A 489 -27.07 -11.54 -33.91
N GLU A 490 -26.61 -11.93 -32.72
CA GLU A 490 -27.33 -12.81 -31.78
C GLU A 490 -28.70 -12.23 -31.42
N ARG A 491 -28.79 -10.94 -31.05
CA ARG A 491 -30.06 -10.25 -30.79
C ARG A 491 -30.98 -10.21 -32.01
N GLN A 492 -30.44 -10.03 -33.21
CA GLN A 492 -31.22 -10.09 -34.46
C GLN A 492 -31.74 -11.50 -34.74
N GLN A 493 -30.91 -12.54 -34.55
CA GLN A 493 -31.30 -13.94 -34.69
C GLN A 493 -32.37 -14.33 -33.67
N GLN A 494 -32.24 -13.91 -32.41
CA GLN A 494 -33.25 -14.11 -31.36
C GLN A 494 -34.57 -13.42 -31.72
N LYS A 495 -34.54 -12.15 -32.17
CA LYS A 495 -35.75 -11.44 -32.64
C LYS A 495 -36.40 -12.13 -33.84
N LEU A 496 -35.62 -12.60 -34.81
CA LEU A 496 -36.15 -13.29 -35.99
C LEU A 496 -36.70 -14.67 -35.63
N LYS A 497 -36.08 -15.38 -34.68
CA LYS A 497 -36.58 -16.67 -34.16
C LYS A 497 -37.90 -16.46 -33.42
N ALA A 498 -37.98 -15.49 -32.51
CA ALA A 498 -39.21 -15.14 -31.79
C ALA A 498 -40.33 -14.71 -32.75
N LEU A 499 -40.02 -13.88 -33.75
CA LEU A 499 -40.98 -13.48 -34.80
C LEU A 499 -41.50 -14.70 -35.60
N ARG A 500 -40.61 -15.64 -35.93
CA ARG A 500 -40.98 -16.90 -36.62
C ARG A 500 -41.81 -17.84 -35.72
N GLU A 501 -41.60 -17.82 -34.41
CA GLU A 501 -42.35 -18.62 -33.45
C GLU A 501 -43.73 -18.02 -33.18
N ALA A 502 -43.86 -16.70 -33.03
CA ALA A 502 -45.14 -15.99 -32.96
C ALA A 502 -45.96 -16.14 -34.26
N ALA A 503 -45.32 -16.02 -35.43
CA ALA A 503 -45.97 -16.26 -36.72
C ALA A 503 -46.45 -17.72 -36.90
N LYS A 504 -45.84 -18.70 -36.21
CA LYS A 504 -46.33 -20.09 -36.16
C LYS A 504 -47.45 -20.29 -35.14
N ALA A 505 -47.48 -19.49 -34.07
CA ALA A 505 -48.53 -19.51 -33.05
C ALA A 505 -49.86 -18.89 -33.54
N GLY A 506 -49.83 -18.15 -34.64
CA GLY A 506 -51.01 -17.62 -35.32
C GLY A 506 -51.24 -16.12 -35.15
N ASP A 507 -50.32 -15.39 -34.50
CA ASP A 507 -50.44 -13.94 -34.30
C ASP A 507 -50.46 -13.19 -35.67
N PRO A 508 -51.59 -12.57 -36.08
CA PRO A 508 -51.71 -12.03 -37.44
C PRO A 508 -50.72 -10.88 -37.72
N GLU A 509 -50.39 -10.07 -36.71
CA GLU A 509 -49.39 -9.02 -36.81
C GLU A 509 -47.96 -9.57 -36.97
N ALA A 510 -47.66 -10.72 -36.35
CA ALA A 510 -46.36 -11.37 -36.47
C ALA A 510 -46.19 -12.07 -37.82
N VAL A 511 -47.26 -12.69 -38.34
CA VAL A 511 -47.29 -13.29 -39.69
C VAL A 511 -46.98 -12.23 -40.74
N ALA A 512 -47.70 -11.11 -40.76
CA ALA A 512 -47.48 -10.03 -41.72
C ALA A 512 -46.04 -9.48 -41.68
N LYS A 513 -45.48 -9.26 -40.48
CA LYS A 513 -44.09 -8.81 -40.30
C LYS A 513 -43.06 -9.85 -40.76
N TYR A 514 -43.33 -11.14 -40.57
CA TYR A 514 -42.46 -12.23 -41.01
C TYR A 514 -42.48 -12.40 -42.54
N GLU A 515 -43.65 -12.27 -43.16
CA GLU A 515 -43.80 -12.28 -44.63
C GLU A 515 -43.13 -11.07 -45.28
N GLU A 516 -43.25 -9.88 -44.71
CA GLU A 516 -42.54 -8.68 -45.18
C GLU A 516 -41.01 -8.86 -45.09
N HIS A 517 -40.51 -9.47 -44.01
CA HIS A 517 -39.09 -9.83 -43.88
C HIS A 517 -38.65 -10.82 -44.97
N LEU A 518 -39.46 -11.85 -45.25
CA LEU A 518 -39.19 -12.81 -46.33
C LEU A 518 -39.22 -12.15 -47.72
N ARG A 519 -40.15 -11.20 -47.96
CA ARG A 519 -40.20 -10.42 -49.21
C ARG A 519 -38.92 -9.61 -49.40
N LYS A 520 -38.52 -8.83 -48.39
CA LYS A 520 -37.24 -8.08 -48.35
C LYS A 520 -36.02 -8.99 -48.49
N GLN A 521 -36.09 -10.25 -48.05
CA GLN A 521 -35.02 -11.23 -48.26
C GLN A 521 -34.98 -11.74 -49.71
N ARG A 522 -36.13 -12.02 -50.32
CA ARG A 522 -36.25 -12.40 -51.74
C ARG A 522 -35.74 -11.28 -52.65
N GLU A 523 -36.14 -10.03 -52.39
CA GLU A 523 -35.67 -8.83 -53.11
C GLU A 523 -34.15 -8.64 -52.99
N ARG A 524 -33.56 -8.77 -51.79
CA ARG A 524 -32.10 -8.71 -51.60
C ARG A 524 -31.37 -9.83 -52.32
N ASN A 525 -31.90 -11.06 -52.27
CA ASN A 525 -31.35 -12.20 -53.01
C ASN A 525 -31.47 -12.00 -54.53
N HIS A 526 -32.52 -11.35 -55.02
CA HIS A 526 -32.68 -10.99 -56.42
C HIS A 526 -31.66 -9.94 -56.85
N ARG A 527 -31.52 -8.83 -56.11
CA ARG A 527 -30.50 -7.80 -56.37
C ARG A 527 -29.08 -8.36 -56.32
N TYR A 528 -28.78 -9.24 -55.35
CA TYR A 528 -27.49 -9.93 -55.29
C TYR A 528 -27.26 -10.84 -56.49
N ARG A 529 -28.29 -11.57 -56.96
CA ARG A 529 -28.21 -12.36 -58.20
C ARG A 529 -27.99 -11.48 -59.43
N GLN A 530 -28.66 -10.33 -59.52
CA GLN A 530 -28.47 -9.34 -60.59
C GLN A 530 -27.05 -8.77 -60.57
N GLN A 531 -26.55 -8.29 -59.43
CA GLN A 531 -25.16 -7.81 -59.28
C GLN A 531 -24.13 -8.90 -59.64
N VAL A 532 -24.40 -10.16 -59.28
CA VAL A 532 -23.57 -11.30 -59.67
C VAL A 532 -23.71 -11.63 -61.16
N GLN A 533 -24.86 -11.38 -61.81
CA GLN A 533 -25.05 -11.53 -63.26
C GLN A 533 -24.41 -10.38 -64.05
N GLU A 534 -24.48 -9.14 -63.54
CA GLU A 534 -23.81 -7.97 -64.09
C GLU A 534 -22.29 -8.13 -64.01
N ALA A 535 -21.77 -8.56 -62.85
CA ALA A 535 -20.35 -8.91 -62.70
C ALA A 535 -19.90 -10.11 -63.55
N ARG A 536 -20.82 -11.03 -63.90
CA ARG A 536 -20.56 -12.12 -64.87
C ARG A 536 -20.56 -11.67 -66.32
N ALA A 537 -21.33 -10.63 -66.64
CA ALA A 537 -21.43 -10.09 -67.99
C ALA A 537 -20.32 -9.05 -68.29
N ALA A 538 -19.81 -8.38 -67.26
CA ALA A 538 -18.78 -7.35 -67.40
C ALA A 538 -17.34 -7.90 -67.57
N ASP A 539 -17.08 -9.17 -67.30
CA ASP A 539 -15.73 -9.75 -67.30
C ASP A 539 -15.69 -11.16 -67.95
N PRO A 540 -15.09 -11.32 -69.15
CA PRO A 540 -14.97 -12.61 -69.83
C PRO A 540 -14.16 -13.67 -69.05
N ASP A 541 -13.18 -13.28 -68.23
CA ASP A 541 -12.39 -14.24 -67.45
C ASP A 541 -13.24 -14.88 -66.32
N HIS A 542 -14.28 -14.18 -65.86
CA HIS A 542 -15.21 -14.69 -64.85
C HIS A 542 -16.07 -15.86 -65.37
N LEU A 543 -16.39 -15.90 -66.66
CA LEU A 543 -17.11 -17.03 -67.28
C LEU A 543 -16.22 -18.28 -67.34
N ARG A 544 -14.95 -18.12 -67.72
CA ARG A 544 -13.95 -19.20 -67.75
C ARG A 544 -13.74 -19.79 -66.34
N GLN A 545 -13.62 -18.92 -65.33
CA GLN A 545 -13.56 -19.34 -63.92
C GLN A 545 -14.86 -19.99 -63.42
N LEU A 546 -16.02 -19.67 -63.99
CA LEU A 546 -17.29 -20.31 -63.62
C LEU A 546 -17.40 -21.72 -64.17
N ASP A 547 -16.98 -21.99 -65.40
CA ASP A 547 -16.95 -23.35 -65.95
C ASP A 547 -15.97 -24.23 -65.17
N GLU A 548 -14.77 -23.73 -64.90
CA GLU A 548 -13.80 -24.40 -64.03
C GLU A 548 -14.36 -24.68 -62.63
N LYS A 549 -15.07 -23.72 -62.03
CA LYS A 549 -15.72 -23.85 -60.72
C LYS A 549 -16.98 -24.70 -60.74
N GLN A 550 -17.61 -24.91 -61.90
CA GLN A 550 -18.69 -25.89 -62.11
C GLN A 550 -18.12 -27.30 -62.26
N ARG A 551 -17.04 -27.50 -63.02
CA ARG A 551 -16.31 -28.78 -63.09
C ARG A 551 -15.80 -29.19 -61.71
N LEU A 552 -15.12 -28.30 -60.99
CA LEU A 552 -14.70 -28.50 -59.59
C LEU A 552 -15.88 -28.78 -58.62
N LYS A 553 -17.09 -28.28 -58.91
CA LYS A 553 -18.28 -28.59 -58.11
C LYS A 553 -18.84 -29.98 -58.43
N GLN A 554 -18.86 -30.39 -59.70
CA GLN A 554 -19.25 -31.73 -60.13
C GLN A 554 -18.26 -32.78 -59.60
N GLU A 555 -16.95 -32.54 -59.70
CA GLU A 555 -15.92 -33.37 -59.07
C GLU A 555 -16.13 -33.47 -57.56
N LYS A 556 -16.36 -32.36 -56.85
CA LYS A 556 -16.62 -32.38 -55.39
C LYS A 556 -17.95 -33.01 -55.01
N LEU A 557 -18.91 -33.14 -55.93
CA LEU A 557 -20.15 -33.88 -55.74
C LEU A 557 -19.91 -35.39 -55.93
N LEU A 558 -19.28 -35.78 -57.04
CA LEU A 558 -18.86 -37.16 -57.32
C LEU A 558 -17.92 -37.69 -56.23
N GLU A 559 -16.98 -36.88 -55.74
CA GLU A 559 -16.10 -37.23 -54.64
C GLU A 559 -16.86 -37.33 -53.31
N LYS A 560 -17.88 -36.49 -53.07
CA LYS A 560 -18.77 -36.64 -51.90
C LYS A 560 -19.60 -37.92 -51.97
N GLU A 561 -20.05 -38.33 -53.16
CA GLU A 561 -20.77 -39.58 -53.36
C GLU A 561 -19.84 -40.78 -53.22
N ARG A 562 -18.63 -40.73 -53.78
CA ARG A 562 -17.59 -41.75 -53.55
C ARG A 562 -17.24 -41.86 -52.06
N ARG A 563 -17.07 -40.73 -51.35
CA ARG A 563 -16.85 -40.72 -49.89
C ARG A 563 -18.09 -41.22 -49.11
N ARG A 564 -19.31 -41.11 -49.64
CA ARG A 564 -20.53 -41.69 -49.03
C ARG A 564 -20.61 -43.20 -49.27
N SER A 565 -20.32 -43.68 -50.48
CA SER A 565 -20.29 -45.12 -50.77
C SER A 565 -19.11 -45.81 -50.08
N GLU A 566 -17.94 -45.18 -50.00
CA GLU A 566 -16.81 -45.61 -49.16
C GLU A 566 -17.21 -45.71 -47.68
N ARG A 567 -17.91 -44.71 -47.11
CA ARG A 567 -18.42 -44.75 -45.72
C ARG A 567 -19.47 -45.83 -45.51
N SER A 568 -20.31 -46.08 -46.52
CA SER A 568 -21.30 -47.16 -46.53
C SER A 568 -20.61 -48.53 -46.50
N ALA A 569 -19.64 -48.74 -47.41
CA ALA A 569 -18.82 -49.94 -47.48
C ALA A 569 -17.90 -50.12 -46.26
N GLN A 570 -17.50 -49.04 -45.58
CA GLN A 570 -16.79 -49.11 -44.30
C GLN A 570 -17.73 -49.52 -43.15
N ARG A 571 -18.99 -49.06 -43.16
CA ARG A 571 -20.02 -49.50 -42.19
C ARG A 571 -20.50 -50.94 -42.42
N ALA A 572 -20.41 -51.44 -43.65
CA ALA A 572 -20.77 -52.82 -44.01
C ALA A 572 -19.66 -53.84 -43.69
N LYS A 573 -18.45 -53.41 -43.31
CA LYS A 573 -17.40 -54.31 -42.83
C LYS A 573 -17.69 -54.71 -41.39
N LEU A 574 -17.85 -56.00 -41.16
CA LEU A 574 -17.95 -56.60 -39.82
C LEU A 574 -16.81 -56.07 -38.93
N THR A 575 -17.13 -55.72 -37.69
CA THR A 575 -16.11 -55.21 -36.77
C THR A 575 -15.07 -56.28 -36.48
N ARG A 576 -13.86 -55.87 -36.08
CA ARG A 576 -12.74 -56.79 -35.77
C ARG A 576 -13.15 -57.92 -34.80
N THR A 577 -14.04 -57.62 -33.86
CA THR A 577 -14.61 -58.55 -32.90
C THR A 577 -15.63 -59.50 -33.54
N GLU A 578 -16.57 -59.00 -34.33
CA GLU A 578 -17.54 -59.83 -35.07
C GLU A 578 -16.87 -60.78 -36.06
N LEU A 579 -15.85 -60.29 -36.77
CA LEU A 579 -15.10 -61.06 -37.77
C LEU A 579 -14.26 -62.17 -37.09
N LYS A 580 -13.70 -61.90 -35.90
CA LYS A 580 -13.00 -62.92 -35.08
C LYS A 580 -13.96 -64.00 -34.54
N GLU A 581 -15.17 -63.62 -34.13
CA GLU A 581 -16.14 -64.59 -33.61
C GLU A 581 -16.74 -65.44 -34.74
N LYS A 582 -17.10 -64.83 -35.89
CA LYS A 582 -17.54 -65.57 -37.09
C LYS A 582 -16.44 -66.47 -37.66
N ALA A 583 -15.17 -66.08 -37.57
CA ALA A 583 -14.03 -66.91 -37.96
C ALA A 583 -13.87 -68.21 -37.14
N LYS A 584 -14.62 -68.42 -36.04
CA LYS A 584 -14.68 -69.71 -35.33
C LYS A 584 -15.68 -70.69 -35.95
N THR A 585 -16.64 -70.20 -36.73
CA THR A 585 -17.79 -70.97 -37.23
C THR A 585 -17.86 -71.05 -38.76
N ASP A 586 -17.27 -70.09 -39.47
CA ASP A 586 -17.31 -69.97 -40.93
C ASP A 586 -15.87 -69.94 -41.50
N PRO A 587 -15.50 -70.88 -42.40
CA PRO A 587 -14.17 -70.92 -43.00
C PRO A 587 -13.85 -69.69 -43.86
N GLU A 588 -14.83 -69.08 -44.54
CA GLU A 588 -14.58 -67.90 -45.39
C GLU A 588 -14.30 -66.66 -44.52
N ALA A 589 -14.96 -66.56 -43.35
CA ALA A 589 -14.62 -65.58 -42.32
C ALA A 589 -13.25 -65.84 -41.68
N ALA A 590 -12.84 -67.11 -41.54
CA ALA A 590 -11.53 -67.48 -40.99
C ALA A 590 -10.37 -67.06 -41.90
N GLU A 591 -10.48 -67.25 -43.22
CA GLU A 591 -9.49 -66.75 -44.18
C GLU A 591 -9.42 -65.21 -44.19
N LYS A 592 -10.58 -64.53 -44.16
CA LYS A 592 -10.65 -63.06 -44.06
C LYS A 592 -10.01 -62.54 -42.77
N TRP A 593 -10.16 -63.27 -41.66
CA TRP A 593 -9.49 -62.97 -40.39
C TRP A 593 -7.98 -63.20 -40.45
N ALA A 594 -7.52 -64.30 -41.05
CA ALA A 594 -6.11 -64.59 -41.24
C ALA A 594 -5.43 -63.55 -42.15
N ALA A 595 -6.05 -63.17 -43.27
CA ALA A 595 -5.56 -62.14 -44.18
C ALA A 595 -5.49 -60.75 -43.50
N LEU A 596 -6.47 -60.39 -42.67
CA LEU A 596 -6.44 -59.18 -41.86
C LEU A 596 -5.29 -59.21 -40.84
N LYS A 597 -5.09 -60.34 -40.16
CA LYS A 597 -3.99 -60.56 -39.22
C LYS A 597 -2.61 -60.47 -39.88
N ALA A 598 -2.46 -61.00 -41.10
CA ALA A 598 -1.24 -60.91 -41.90
C ALA A 598 -0.95 -59.45 -42.31
N ARG A 599 -1.93 -58.74 -42.87
CA ARG A 599 -1.79 -57.31 -43.22
C ARG A 599 -1.47 -56.43 -42.00
N GLU A 600 -2.04 -56.73 -40.84
CA GLU A 600 -1.68 -56.04 -39.60
C GLU A 600 -0.26 -56.34 -39.11
N ALA A 601 0.26 -57.56 -39.34
CA ALA A 601 1.64 -57.92 -39.00
C ALA A 601 2.63 -57.18 -39.92
N GLU A 602 2.38 -57.22 -41.23
CA GLU A 602 3.16 -56.50 -42.23
C GLU A 602 3.15 -54.98 -42.00
N ALA A 603 2.00 -54.40 -41.66
CA ALA A 603 1.90 -52.98 -41.32
C ALA A 603 2.68 -52.62 -40.03
N ARG A 604 2.75 -53.53 -39.05
CA ARG A 604 3.60 -53.35 -37.85
C ARG A 604 5.09 -53.45 -38.19
N GLN A 605 5.49 -54.37 -39.06
CA GLN A 605 6.87 -54.47 -39.57
C GLN A 605 7.27 -53.20 -40.32
N ARG A 606 6.49 -52.78 -41.32
CA ARG A 606 6.74 -51.53 -42.07
C ARG A 606 6.79 -50.28 -41.19
N LYS A 607 6.01 -50.24 -40.09
CA LYS A 607 6.11 -49.13 -39.10
C LYS A 607 7.41 -49.22 -38.31
N LYS A 608 7.77 -50.42 -37.84
CA LYS A 608 9.00 -50.68 -37.10
C LYS A 608 10.23 -50.32 -37.95
N GLU A 609 10.30 -50.78 -39.20
CA GLU A 609 11.35 -50.48 -40.17
C GLU A 609 11.50 -48.97 -40.42
N ARG A 610 10.38 -48.23 -40.52
CA ARG A 610 10.40 -46.76 -40.64
C ARG A 610 10.89 -46.05 -39.38
N GLU A 611 10.53 -46.55 -38.20
CA GLU A 611 11.01 -45.99 -36.93
C GLU A 611 12.50 -46.31 -36.72
N GLU A 612 12.97 -47.51 -37.06
CA GLU A 612 14.38 -47.92 -37.04
C GLU A 612 15.23 -47.13 -38.04
N ALA A 613 14.77 -46.98 -39.30
CA ALA A 613 15.43 -46.15 -40.30
C ALA A 613 15.53 -44.68 -39.87
N ARG A 614 14.51 -44.16 -39.17
CA ARG A 614 14.54 -42.78 -38.64
C ARG A 614 15.48 -42.63 -37.45
N MET A 615 15.58 -43.61 -36.55
CA MET A 615 16.59 -43.59 -35.48
C MET A 615 18.02 -43.81 -36.00
N ALA A 616 18.20 -44.46 -37.16
CA ALA A 616 19.51 -44.58 -37.80
C ALA A 616 19.96 -43.28 -38.51
N ALA A 617 19.00 -42.49 -39.03
CA ALA A 617 19.28 -41.24 -39.73
C ALA A 617 19.41 -40.01 -38.81
N ASP A 618 18.76 -40.02 -37.64
CA ASP A 618 18.65 -38.89 -36.73
C ASP A 618 19.03 -39.30 -35.28
N PRO A 619 20.22 -38.90 -34.79
CA PRO A 619 20.69 -39.20 -33.43
C PRO A 619 19.85 -38.57 -32.32
N GLU A 620 19.25 -37.39 -32.55
CA GLU A 620 18.43 -36.69 -31.56
C GLU A 620 17.08 -37.42 -31.41
N TYR A 621 16.48 -37.82 -32.53
CA TYR A 621 15.28 -38.66 -32.51
C TYR A 621 15.54 -40.04 -31.86
N ALA A 622 16.72 -40.62 -32.09
CA ALA A 622 17.13 -41.86 -31.42
C ALA A 622 17.24 -41.69 -29.89
N ALA A 623 17.82 -40.58 -29.41
CA ALA A 623 17.92 -40.26 -27.99
C ALA A 623 16.53 -40.09 -27.35
N MET A 624 15.63 -39.31 -27.97
CA MET A 624 14.25 -39.12 -27.46
C MET A 624 13.44 -40.43 -27.43
N MET A 625 13.60 -41.30 -28.43
CA MET A 625 12.95 -42.61 -28.43
C MET A 625 13.55 -43.58 -27.39
N ALA A 626 14.86 -43.49 -27.12
CA ALA A 626 15.51 -44.24 -26.05
C ALA A 626 15.03 -43.78 -24.66
N GLU A 627 14.92 -42.46 -24.43
CA GLU A 627 14.37 -41.91 -23.20
C GLU A 627 12.91 -42.33 -22.98
N ARG A 628 12.07 -42.19 -24.01
CA ARG A 628 10.67 -42.64 -23.98
C ARG A 628 10.52 -44.13 -23.72
N LYS A 629 11.43 -44.96 -24.26
CA LYS A 629 11.49 -46.39 -23.96
C LYS A 629 11.89 -46.63 -22.50
N ALA A 630 12.89 -45.91 -21.99
CA ALA A 630 13.30 -46.00 -20.58
C ALA A 630 12.20 -45.51 -19.62
N GLU A 631 11.40 -44.51 -19.98
CA GLU A 631 10.23 -44.07 -19.23
C GLU A 631 9.12 -45.14 -19.23
N TYR A 632 8.82 -45.73 -20.41
CA TYR A 632 7.86 -46.83 -20.51
C TYR A 632 8.28 -48.05 -19.68
N GLU A 633 9.58 -48.40 -19.68
CA GLU A 633 10.12 -49.48 -18.87
C GLU A 633 10.09 -49.15 -17.37
N ARG A 634 10.44 -47.91 -16.97
CA ARG A 634 10.31 -47.41 -15.59
C ARG A 634 8.87 -47.49 -15.08
N THR A 635 7.92 -46.92 -15.81
CA THR A 635 6.48 -46.90 -15.43
C THR A 635 5.90 -48.31 -15.37
N ARG A 636 6.24 -49.19 -16.33
CA ARG A 636 5.77 -50.58 -16.33
C ARG A 636 6.46 -51.48 -15.30
N ALA A 637 7.69 -51.16 -14.91
CA ALA A 637 8.36 -51.80 -13.77
C ALA A 637 7.73 -51.37 -12.44
N ALA A 638 7.49 -50.07 -12.25
CA ALA A 638 6.79 -49.52 -11.08
C ALA A 638 5.40 -50.14 -10.92
N LYS A 639 4.61 -50.21 -12.01
CA LYS A 639 3.28 -50.83 -12.00
C LYS A 639 3.32 -52.30 -11.57
N ARG A 640 4.21 -53.12 -12.17
CA ARG A 640 4.37 -54.53 -11.77
C ARG A 640 4.81 -54.68 -10.32
N LYS A 641 5.66 -53.78 -9.82
CA LYS A 641 6.05 -53.76 -8.40
C LYS A 641 4.83 -53.47 -7.52
N THR A 642 4.05 -52.43 -7.81
CA THR A 642 2.83 -52.12 -7.03
C THR A 642 1.79 -53.23 -7.09
N GLU A 643 1.62 -53.91 -8.24
CA GLU A 643 0.70 -55.05 -8.37
C GLU A 643 1.18 -56.25 -7.54
N HIS A 644 2.48 -56.53 -7.52
CA HIS A 644 3.08 -57.58 -6.70
C HIS A 644 3.00 -57.25 -5.20
N ASP A 645 3.37 -56.04 -4.79
CA ASP A 645 3.37 -55.62 -3.39
C ASP A 645 1.94 -55.60 -2.81
N ALA A 646 0.94 -55.16 -3.59
CA ALA A 646 -0.47 -55.29 -3.22
C ALA A 646 -0.94 -56.74 -3.10
N LEU A 647 -0.45 -57.65 -3.95
CA LEU A 647 -0.74 -59.08 -3.87
C LEU A 647 -0.06 -59.74 -2.66
N VAL A 648 1.13 -59.28 -2.26
CA VAL A 648 1.82 -59.70 -1.02
C VAL A 648 1.05 -59.26 0.23
N GLU A 649 0.54 -58.03 0.27
CA GLU A 649 -0.29 -57.57 1.40
C GLU A 649 -1.62 -58.34 1.47
N ARG A 650 -2.29 -58.53 0.34
CA ARG A 650 -3.53 -59.33 0.28
C ARG A 650 -3.31 -60.79 0.68
N ALA A 651 -2.17 -61.39 0.34
CA ALA A 651 -1.81 -62.75 0.72
C ALA A 651 -1.64 -62.98 2.24
N LYS A 652 -1.58 -61.92 3.07
CA LYS A 652 -1.57 -62.05 4.54
C LYS A 652 -2.95 -62.39 5.12
N THR A 653 -4.03 -62.05 4.42
CA THR A 653 -5.42 -62.19 4.90
C THR A 653 -6.27 -63.11 4.01
N ASP A 654 -5.93 -63.24 2.72
CA ASP A 654 -6.66 -64.02 1.72
C ASP A 654 -5.86 -65.27 1.29
N PRO A 655 -6.38 -66.49 1.55
CA PRO A 655 -5.68 -67.73 1.19
C PRO A 655 -5.63 -67.99 -0.33
N GLU A 656 -6.49 -67.37 -1.14
CA GLU A 656 -6.40 -67.47 -2.59
C GLU A 656 -5.24 -66.61 -3.13
N ALA A 657 -5.11 -65.39 -2.63
CA ALA A 657 -3.98 -64.52 -2.95
C ALA A 657 -2.63 -65.14 -2.51
N ALA A 658 -2.60 -65.85 -1.38
CA ALA A 658 -1.43 -66.61 -0.94
C ALA A 658 -1.02 -67.73 -1.92
N ARG A 659 -2.00 -68.43 -2.52
CA ARG A 659 -1.74 -69.43 -3.59
C ARG A 659 -1.20 -68.76 -4.86
N GLN A 660 -1.80 -67.65 -5.29
CA GLN A 660 -1.34 -66.89 -6.46
C GLN A 660 0.11 -66.38 -6.25
N LEU A 661 0.45 -65.92 -5.03
CA LEU A 661 1.82 -65.51 -4.69
C LEU A 661 2.80 -66.68 -4.73
N ALA A 662 2.41 -67.85 -4.22
CA ALA A 662 3.22 -69.06 -4.25
C ALA A 662 3.47 -69.55 -5.69
N GLU A 663 2.47 -69.49 -6.56
CA GLU A 663 2.60 -69.82 -7.98
C GLU A 663 3.51 -68.83 -8.72
N GLN A 664 3.37 -67.51 -8.47
CA GLN A 664 4.30 -66.52 -9.00
C GLN A 664 5.75 -66.75 -8.54
N ARG A 665 5.97 -67.08 -7.26
CA ARG A 665 7.30 -67.42 -6.72
C ARG A 665 7.87 -68.69 -7.37
N LYS A 666 7.06 -69.73 -7.57
CA LYS A 666 7.45 -70.95 -8.29
C LYS A 666 7.86 -70.63 -9.72
N TYR A 667 7.04 -69.87 -10.46
CA TYR A 667 7.35 -69.43 -11.81
C TYR A 667 8.63 -68.60 -11.90
N GLN A 668 8.87 -67.67 -10.96
CA GLN A 668 10.11 -66.90 -10.90
C GLN A 668 11.34 -67.78 -10.64
N SER A 669 11.23 -68.79 -9.78
CA SER A 669 12.30 -69.78 -9.55
C SER A 669 12.60 -70.57 -10.82
N GLU A 670 11.59 -71.16 -11.47
CA GLU A 670 11.75 -71.89 -12.72
C GLU A 670 12.31 -71.02 -13.85
N ALA A 671 11.85 -69.77 -13.99
CA ALA A 671 12.35 -68.82 -14.97
C ALA A 671 13.82 -68.45 -14.71
N THR A 672 14.23 -68.34 -13.44
CA THR A 672 15.63 -68.10 -13.07
C THR A 672 16.52 -69.29 -13.44
N VAL A 673 16.07 -70.52 -13.18
CA VAL A 673 16.78 -71.74 -13.57
C VAL A 673 16.89 -71.86 -15.09
N ARG A 674 15.81 -71.63 -15.85
CA ARG A 674 15.82 -71.64 -17.32
C ARG A 674 16.72 -70.55 -17.90
N SER A 675 16.75 -69.36 -17.28
CA SER A 675 17.65 -68.26 -17.66
C SER A 675 19.12 -68.64 -17.46
N TYR A 676 19.46 -69.21 -16.31
CA TYR A 676 20.81 -69.72 -16.03
C TYR A 676 21.21 -70.84 -16.99
N GLN A 677 20.33 -71.83 -17.24
CA GLN A 677 20.57 -72.90 -18.21
C GLN A 677 20.83 -72.34 -19.62
N LYS A 678 20.05 -71.35 -20.06
CA LYS A 678 20.24 -70.70 -21.36
C LYS A 678 21.55 -69.90 -21.43
N MET A 679 21.90 -69.16 -20.38
CA MET A 679 23.18 -68.45 -20.28
C MET A 679 24.36 -69.43 -20.36
N LYS A 680 24.29 -70.51 -19.57
CA LYS A 680 25.32 -71.56 -19.57
C LYS A 680 25.46 -72.20 -20.96
N ALA A 681 24.36 -72.62 -21.57
CA ALA A 681 24.38 -73.24 -22.89
C ALA A 681 24.91 -72.28 -23.99
N ALA A 682 24.63 -70.98 -23.89
CA ALA A 682 25.18 -69.98 -24.81
C ALA A 682 26.69 -69.75 -24.60
N ALA A 683 27.17 -69.78 -23.35
CA ALA A 683 28.60 -69.74 -23.03
C ALA A 683 29.33 -71.02 -23.51
N GLU A 684 28.73 -72.20 -23.32
CA GLU A 684 29.22 -73.48 -23.84
C GLU A 684 29.21 -73.52 -25.38
N ALA A 685 28.29 -72.78 -26.03
CA ALA A 685 28.25 -72.59 -27.48
C ALA A 685 29.21 -71.48 -28.01
N GLY A 686 30.01 -70.86 -27.14
CA GLY A 686 31.07 -69.94 -27.54
C GLY A 686 30.66 -68.49 -27.82
N ASP A 687 29.46 -68.04 -27.40
CA ASP A 687 29.08 -66.62 -27.49
C ASP A 687 29.95 -65.80 -26.50
N PRO A 688 30.82 -64.87 -26.99
CA PRO A 688 31.77 -64.16 -26.15
C PRO A 688 31.12 -63.21 -25.14
N GLU A 689 29.87 -62.78 -25.36
CA GLU A 689 29.13 -62.00 -24.36
C GLU A 689 28.50 -62.92 -23.31
N ALA A 690 28.01 -64.10 -23.70
CA ALA A 690 27.50 -65.10 -22.77
C ALA A 690 28.59 -65.68 -21.85
N VAL A 691 29.80 -65.93 -22.38
CA VAL A 691 30.96 -66.40 -21.58
C VAL A 691 31.26 -65.42 -20.46
N LYS A 692 31.45 -64.12 -20.77
CA LYS A 692 31.72 -63.08 -19.75
C LYS A 692 30.62 -62.98 -18.69
N ARG A 693 29.34 -63.09 -19.10
CA ARG A 693 28.20 -63.07 -18.17
C ARG A 693 28.18 -64.32 -17.28
N TYR A 694 28.54 -65.48 -17.81
CA TYR A 694 28.64 -66.74 -17.06
C TYR A 694 29.80 -66.73 -16.07
N GLU A 695 30.97 -66.24 -16.46
CA GLU A 695 32.13 -66.05 -15.58
C GLU A 695 31.82 -65.08 -14.43
N ALA A 696 31.24 -63.92 -14.72
CA ALA A 696 30.81 -62.97 -13.69
C ALA A 696 29.78 -63.58 -12.72
N HIS A 697 28.86 -64.39 -13.21
CA HIS A 697 27.93 -65.14 -12.37
C HIS A 697 28.64 -66.19 -11.49
N LEU A 698 29.67 -66.87 -12.01
CA LEU A 698 30.48 -67.80 -11.22
C LEU A 698 31.32 -67.09 -10.15
N VAL A 699 31.91 -65.92 -10.45
CA VAL A 699 32.62 -65.08 -9.47
C VAL A 699 31.68 -64.65 -8.36
N LYS A 700 30.52 -64.07 -8.70
CA LYS A 700 29.51 -63.67 -7.72
C LYS A 700 29.03 -64.86 -6.87
N ARG A 701 28.87 -66.05 -7.45
CA ARG A 701 28.49 -67.26 -6.71
C ARG A 701 29.58 -67.70 -5.72
N ARG A 702 30.86 -67.47 -6.00
CA ARG A 702 31.96 -67.69 -5.04
C ARG A 702 31.89 -66.65 -3.91
N GLU A 703 31.70 -65.37 -4.23
CA GLU A 703 31.52 -64.30 -3.25
C GLU A 703 30.32 -64.57 -2.32
N ASP A 704 29.16 -64.92 -2.87
CA ASP A 704 27.96 -65.27 -2.11
C ASP A 704 28.17 -66.51 -1.22
N TYR A 705 28.99 -67.48 -1.67
CA TYR A 705 29.38 -68.63 -0.84
C TYR A 705 30.28 -68.22 0.32
N HIS A 706 31.33 -67.43 0.07
CA HIS A 706 32.20 -66.91 1.14
C HIS A 706 31.44 -66.02 2.13
N LYS A 707 30.50 -65.20 1.64
CA LYS A 707 29.64 -64.34 2.46
C LYS A 707 28.69 -65.16 3.34
N LYS A 708 28.07 -66.21 2.80
CA LYS A 708 27.26 -67.15 3.60
C LYS A 708 28.09 -67.92 4.62
N LYS A 709 29.30 -68.35 4.26
CA LYS A 709 30.22 -69.02 5.17
C LYS A 709 30.60 -68.10 6.35
N ALA A 710 31.01 -66.87 6.06
CA ALA A 710 31.29 -65.86 7.09
C ALA A 710 30.07 -65.53 7.97
N GLN A 711 28.86 -65.52 7.39
CA GLN A 711 27.62 -65.37 8.17
C GLN A 711 27.32 -66.58 9.07
N GLN A 712 27.60 -67.81 8.63
CA GLN A 712 27.45 -68.99 9.50
C GLN A 712 28.51 -69.01 10.60
N GLU A 713 29.76 -68.67 10.28
CA GLU A 713 30.86 -68.57 11.25
C GLU A 713 30.55 -67.49 12.31
N ALA A 714 29.95 -66.36 11.93
CA ALA A 714 29.47 -65.31 12.83
C ALA A 714 28.13 -65.59 13.56
N ILE A 715 27.49 -66.73 13.30
CA ILE A 715 26.30 -67.22 14.04
C ILE A 715 26.68 -68.41 14.96
N SER A 716 27.84 -69.04 14.72
CA SER A 716 28.40 -70.12 15.54
C SER A 716 29.50 -69.68 16.53
N ALA A 717 29.89 -68.40 16.48
CA ALA A 717 30.72 -67.72 17.47
C ALA A 717 29.84 -66.78 18.32
#